data_AF-A0A8H4BIV1-F1
#
_entry.id   AF-A0A8H4BIV1-F1
#
_cell.length_a   1.000
_cell.length_b   1.000
_cell.length_c   1.000
_cell.angle_alpha   90.00
_cell.angle_beta   90.00
_cell.angle_gamma   90.00
#
_symmetry.space_group_name_H-M   'P 1'
#
loop_
_entity.id
_entity.type
_entity.pdbx_description
1 polymer ?
#
loop_
_entity_poly.entity_id
_entity_poly.type
_entity_poly.pdbx_seq_one_letter_code
_entity_poly.pdbx_strand_id
1 'polypeptide(L)'
;MKLLLLSPSSYFCLFLVLVGFIRAIQLYYSSTRDLRIANKDDNWYQQPPSPKTVPAELQHAAYRNATGRMADQPDQIFYFVQVSDLHISQFQPQGHTIHFLHFLQSALPVISPEFVVVTGDLTDAKDESRTVSAQYPQEWQVYKSAVEQGANGTTWYDMRGNHDCFDLVSWQAESNLYKDYGKSAKVLDDGKGVYSWQVSKTFGNYQFVAVDSCPRKGPSRPFNFFGYLTTNTMNRLVSKIMPSTFNHTFLFSHYPTTTMFPGVSSEGYTFSDLADHFSIYFCGHLHKLAAGLGEVLKSYRRGSDSLELEVADMKDHGAYRIVAVDHDLISFVDIELPIAQIPPVTNIVPLTEDNKIIWPEKIHPAPVVLITNPKDSRYTLPTKEPLHESRLSTHIRLLIFSEFAPESLKIRTFVDDKHHAYPAKFIGSIDRDSNMPLWAILWDPVDFDDYETHYLRIEVTAPDQQVGVHEVPFRMDNMRVKIQGGTGEWIIWARISSLVRFLSVFAVTAMLITITVPKIYNDYEKSHQRDARHNLRNKTLLSIHEINVGINRGIYAGIQKHIFVWVHRILQFPEEQPYVWALCFICLLGLLTLPWFRAAFIPSGKDEGEKMGFFYLWGLLFEKHQWVPLDTWLYAIFQLTFNVGIFILYFIWKSTSAYQLTCKGSGQQHPPSRLVCDRVWFQALVLVYWVWRVQGLWDLATFYGGVYPTLVFNLLVWWLIGVAVVLVMGKNGLYESIKNRHQTSEPVGVALEICPSCVDAVGGVVPDDEEPIRDHFFVSTAGQDEEQVQQETRGLLFDGDGSSSDSSNSSRVIRRNNKRD
;
A
#
# COMPACT_ATOMS: atom_id res chain seq x y z
N MET A 1 -8.36 7.81 -51.14
CA MET A 1 -8.35 7.81 -49.67
C MET A 1 -9.74 8.23 -49.19
N LYS A 2 -10.66 7.29 -48.95
CA LYS A 2 -11.96 7.62 -48.34
C LYS A 2 -11.66 7.92 -46.87
N LEU A 3 -11.82 9.18 -46.44
CA LEU A 3 -11.77 9.50 -45.02
C LEU A 3 -12.76 8.59 -44.28
N LEU A 4 -12.36 8.05 -43.13
CA LEU A 4 -13.29 7.40 -42.20
C LEU A 4 -14.51 8.32 -42.06
N LEU A 5 -15.71 7.83 -42.36
CA LEU A 5 -16.95 8.58 -42.13
C LEU A 5 -17.49 8.12 -40.78
N LEU A 6 -17.01 8.69 -39.68
CA LEU A 6 -17.68 8.59 -38.38
C LEU A 6 -18.79 9.64 -38.30
N SER A 7 -19.81 9.39 -37.49
CA SER A 7 -20.83 10.39 -37.17
C SER A 7 -20.20 11.60 -36.46
N PRO A 8 -20.78 12.81 -36.61
CA PRO A 8 -20.36 13.99 -35.84
C PRO A 8 -20.34 13.74 -34.33
N SER A 9 -21.26 12.91 -33.83
CA SER A 9 -21.32 12.54 -32.41
C SER A 9 -20.09 11.76 -31.95
N SER A 10 -19.61 10.82 -32.75
CA SER A 10 -18.41 10.02 -32.41
C SER A 10 -17.14 10.84 -32.50
N TYR A 11 -17.03 11.74 -33.48
CA TYR A 11 -15.94 12.72 -33.53
C TYR A 11 -15.92 13.64 -32.32
N PHE A 12 -17.09 14.14 -31.91
CA PHE A 12 -17.20 14.98 -30.72
C PHE A 12 -16.82 14.22 -29.45
N CYS A 13 -17.24 12.95 -29.30
CA CYS A 13 -16.81 12.10 -28.19
C CYS A 13 -15.29 11.89 -28.17
N LEU A 14 -14.67 11.58 -29.31
CA LEU A 14 -13.23 11.43 -29.44
C LEU A 14 -12.48 12.72 -29.07
N PHE A 15 -12.99 13.86 -29.52
CA PHE A 15 -12.44 15.17 -29.17
C PHE A 15 -12.51 15.44 -27.66
N LEU A 16 -13.66 15.20 -27.03
CA LEU A 16 -13.82 15.37 -25.59
C LEU A 16 -12.92 14.44 -24.78
N VAL A 17 -12.75 13.19 -25.22
CA VAL A 17 -11.81 12.25 -24.62
C VAL A 17 -10.38 12.79 -24.73
N LEU A 18 -9.96 13.23 -25.91
CA LEU A 18 -8.63 13.81 -26.13
C LEU A 18 -8.38 15.03 -25.23
N VAL A 19 -9.30 15.99 -25.22
CA VAL A 19 -9.23 17.18 -24.36
C VAL A 19 -9.20 16.78 -22.89
N GLY A 20 -10.01 15.80 -22.50
CA GLY A 20 -10.04 15.27 -21.15
C GLY A 20 -8.72 14.67 -20.71
N PHE A 21 -8.07 13.87 -21.56
CA PHE A 21 -6.74 13.32 -21.28
C PHE A 21 -5.66 14.41 -21.23
N ILE A 22 -5.69 15.41 -22.11
CA ILE A 22 -4.77 16.56 -22.04
C ILE A 22 -4.94 17.29 -20.71
N ARG A 23 -6.18 17.53 -20.28
CA ARG A 23 -6.48 18.16 -18.99
C ARG A 23 -6.05 17.29 -17.80
N ALA A 24 -6.25 15.98 -17.86
CA ALA A 24 -5.80 15.02 -16.85
C ALA A 24 -4.27 15.07 -16.68
N ILE A 25 -3.53 15.07 -17.79
CA ILE A 25 -2.08 15.19 -17.81
C ILE A 25 -1.66 16.54 -17.19
N GLN A 26 -2.30 17.65 -17.58
CA GLN A 26 -2.04 18.96 -16.99
C GLN A 26 -2.27 18.98 -15.47
N LEU A 27 -3.39 18.40 -14.99
CA LEU A 27 -3.71 18.32 -13.56
C LEU A 27 -2.72 17.46 -12.79
N TYR A 28 -2.31 16.31 -13.35
CA TYR A 28 -1.25 15.50 -12.80
C TYR A 28 0.06 16.30 -12.68
N TYR A 29 0.47 16.98 -13.76
CA TYR A 29 1.71 17.76 -13.73
C TYR A 29 1.65 18.94 -12.76
N SER A 30 0.49 19.57 -12.64
CA SER A 30 0.28 20.67 -11.69
C SER A 30 0.29 20.19 -10.24
N SER A 31 -0.41 19.10 -9.93
CA SER A 31 -0.52 18.56 -8.57
C SER A 31 0.80 18.05 -8.01
N THR A 32 1.65 17.51 -8.87
CA THR A 32 2.94 16.92 -8.48
C THR A 32 4.14 17.80 -8.85
N ARG A 33 3.90 19.10 -9.12
CA ARG A 33 4.96 20.05 -9.51
C ARG A 33 6.08 20.14 -8.47
N ASP A 34 5.73 20.27 -7.20
CA ASP A 34 6.68 20.45 -6.10
C ASP A 34 7.51 19.19 -5.79
N LEU A 35 7.12 18.04 -6.36
CA LEU A 35 7.88 16.78 -6.28
C LEU A 35 8.94 16.65 -7.39
N ARG A 36 8.92 17.53 -8.39
CA ARG A 36 9.83 17.47 -9.56
C ARG A 36 10.61 18.75 -9.79
N ILE A 37 10.10 19.89 -9.32
CA ILE A 37 10.67 21.20 -9.55
C ILE A 37 10.84 21.88 -8.20
N ALA A 38 12.05 22.34 -7.92
CA ALA A 38 12.33 23.13 -6.74
C ALA A 38 11.48 24.41 -6.74
N ASN A 39 10.71 24.61 -5.67
CA ASN A 39 9.95 25.83 -5.49
C ASN A 39 10.92 26.92 -4.99
N LYS A 40 11.21 27.91 -5.85
CA LYS A 40 12.11 29.03 -5.53
C LYS A 40 11.47 30.09 -4.65
N ASP A 41 10.14 30.17 -4.69
CA ASP A 41 9.34 31.10 -3.87
C ASP A 41 9.04 30.50 -2.49
N ASP A 42 9.46 29.26 -2.26
CA ASP A 42 9.49 28.68 -0.94
C ASP A 42 10.45 29.51 -0.06
N ASN A 43 9.95 30.04 1.07
CA ASN A 43 10.74 30.78 2.05
C ASN A 43 11.97 29.97 2.53
N TRP A 44 11.94 28.67 2.29
CA TRP A 44 12.97 27.73 2.64
C TRP A 44 13.96 27.41 1.53
N TYR A 45 13.78 27.91 0.31
CA TYR A 45 14.70 27.67 -0.81
C TYR A 45 16.13 28.09 -0.46
N GLN A 46 17.07 27.18 -0.68
CA GLN A 46 18.50 27.46 -0.72
C GLN A 46 19.02 26.93 -2.04
N GLN A 47 19.88 27.70 -2.72
CA GLN A 47 20.54 27.15 -3.90
C GLN A 47 21.33 25.91 -3.49
N PRO A 48 21.25 24.82 -4.27
CA PRO A 48 22.09 23.65 -4.01
C PRO A 48 23.55 24.10 -4.00
N PRO A 49 24.37 23.64 -3.04
CA PRO A 49 25.81 23.85 -3.12
C PRO A 49 26.33 23.26 -4.44
N SER A 50 27.25 23.96 -5.10
CA SER A 50 27.91 23.46 -6.31
C SER A 50 28.61 22.12 -6.02
N PRO A 51 28.48 21.10 -6.89
CA PRO A 51 29.02 19.78 -6.64
C PRO A 51 30.54 19.83 -6.65
N LYS A 52 31.13 19.78 -5.47
CA LYS A 52 32.52 19.36 -5.27
C LYS A 52 32.53 18.27 -4.22
N THR A 53 32.17 17.07 -4.62
CA THR A 53 32.40 15.86 -3.84
C THR A 53 33.41 15.01 -4.59
N VAL A 54 34.62 15.00 -4.05
CA VAL A 54 35.65 14.00 -4.35
C VAL A 54 35.17 12.71 -3.66
N PRO A 55 35.11 11.56 -4.37
CA PRO A 55 34.79 10.29 -3.73
C PRO A 55 35.81 10.00 -2.63
N ALA A 56 35.35 9.74 -1.41
CA ALA A 56 36.21 9.24 -0.34
C ALA A 56 36.48 7.74 -0.54
N GLU A 57 37.08 7.38 -1.66
CA GLU A 57 37.80 6.11 -1.77
C GLU A 57 39.18 6.31 -1.17
N LEU A 58 39.53 5.48 -0.19
CA LEU A 58 40.85 5.26 0.45
C LEU A 58 40.97 5.54 1.96
N GLN A 59 39.93 5.96 2.69
CA GLN A 59 40.04 6.07 4.17
C GLN A 59 39.61 4.81 4.96
N HIS A 60 38.82 3.92 4.37
CA HIS A 60 38.35 2.71 5.08
C HIS A 60 39.39 1.58 5.20
N ALA A 61 40.47 1.59 4.41
CA ALA A 61 41.48 0.53 4.44
C ALA A 61 42.46 0.64 5.63
N ALA A 62 42.77 1.86 6.09
CA ALA A 62 43.64 2.08 7.24
C ALA A 62 42.92 1.88 8.58
N TYR A 63 41.60 2.09 8.59
CA TYR A 63 40.74 1.93 9.77
C TYR A 63 40.49 0.46 10.14
N ARG A 64 40.29 -0.39 9.12
CA ARG A 64 40.06 -1.85 9.27
C ARG A 64 41.24 -2.62 9.85
N ASN A 65 42.45 -2.07 9.79
CA ASN A 65 43.61 -2.68 10.44
C ASN A 65 43.78 -2.25 11.91
N ALA A 66 42.96 -1.31 12.41
CA ALA A 66 43.09 -0.72 13.74
C ALA A 66 42.05 -1.22 14.77
N THR A 67 40.96 -1.85 14.34
CA THR A 67 39.78 -2.21 15.16
C THR A 67 39.99 -3.40 16.11
N GLY A 68 41.16 -4.05 16.13
CA GLY A 68 41.38 -5.20 16.99
C GLY A 68 40.42 -6.36 16.71
N ARG A 69 40.59 -7.48 17.42
CA ARG A 69 39.75 -8.67 17.25
C ARG A 69 38.55 -8.56 18.17
N MET A 70 37.33 -8.82 17.69
CA MET A 70 36.13 -8.85 18.55
C MET A 70 36.29 -9.90 19.68
N ALA A 71 36.46 -9.42 20.91
CA ALA A 71 36.88 -10.23 22.07
C ALA A 71 36.12 -9.82 23.35
N ASP A 72 36.78 -9.94 24.51
CA ASP A 72 36.22 -9.71 25.84
C ASP A 72 36.42 -8.29 26.38
N GLN A 73 36.75 -7.33 25.51
CA GLN A 73 36.96 -5.93 25.87
C GLN A 73 35.67 -5.11 25.71
N PRO A 74 35.35 -4.19 26.65
CA PRO A 74 34.16 -3.36 26.58
C PRO A 74 34.33 -2.11 25.72
N ASP A 75 34.91 -2.28 24.53
CA ASP A 75 35.18 -1.22 23.58
C ASP A 75 34.37 -1.39 22.29
N GLN A 76 34.43 -0.34 21.46
CA GLN A 76 33.91 -0.34 20.08
C GLN A 76 32.42 -0.64 19.95
N ILE A 77 31.64 -0.29 20.98
CA ILE A 77 30.21 -0.48 21.01
C ILE A 77 29.49 0.76 21.52
N PHE A 78 28.34 1.06 20.93
CA PHE A 78 27.35 1.96 21.50
C PHE A 78 25.94 1.53 21.09
N TYR A 79 24.93 2.03 21.80
CA TYR A 79 23.54 1.69 21.53
C TYR A 79 22.59 2.86 21.77
N PHE A 80 21.48 2.84 21.04
CA PHE A 80 20.42 3.84 21.11
C PHE A 80 19.05 3.17 21.01
N VAL A 81 17.99 3.94 21.27
CA VAL A 81 16.62 3.44 21.24
C VAL A 81 15.80 4.17 20.17
N GLN A 82 14.97 3.42 19.46
CA GLN A 82 13.90 3.94 18.60
C GLN A 82 12.54 3.62 19.25
N VAL A 83 11.66 4.61 19.30
CA VAL A 83 10.24 4.46 19.63
C VAL A 83 9.41 5.11 18.52
N SER A 84 8.17 4.69 18.33
CA SER A 84 7.27 5.34 17.38
C SER A 84 5.83 5.28 17.86
N ASP A 85 4.99 6.15 17.29
CA ASP A 85 3.53 6.05 17.38
C ASP A 85 3.05 6.02 18.83
N LEU A 86 3.40 7.09 19.57
CA LEU A 86 3.06 7.26 20.98
C LEU A 86 1.56 7.47 21.15
N HIS A 87 0.98 8.27 20.25
CA HIS A 87 -0.42 8.69 20.26
C HIS A 87 -0.90 9.14 21.64
N ILE A 88 -0.22 10.11 22.26
CA ILE A 88 -0.70 10.69 23.52
C ILE A 88 -2.12 11.20 23.32
N SER A 89 -3.05 10.70 24.12
CA SER A 89 -4.49 10.94 23.95
C SER A 89 -5.12 11.48 25.21
N GLN A 90 -6.00 12.46 25.06
CA GLN A 90 -6.87 12.92 26.15
C GLN A 90 -8.20 12.14 26.24
N PHE A 91 -8.46 11.23 25.30
CA PHE A 91 -9.73 10.50 25.21
C PHE A 91 -9.60 8.99 25.44
N GLN A 92 -8.39 8.43 25.38
CA GLN A 92 -8.18 6.98 25.44
C GLN A 92 -7.62 6.52 26.81
N PRO A 93 -8.37 5.73 27.59
CA PRO A 93 -7.97 5.28 28.93
C PRO A 93 -7.04 4.05 28.95
N GLN A 94 -6.80 3.42 27.80
CA GLN A 94 -5.94 2.23 27.67
C GLN A 94 -4.95 2.43 26.52
N GLY A 95 -3.73 1.90 26.66
CA GLY A 95 -2.67 2.07 25.67
C GLY A 95 -2.13 3.48 25.64
N HIS A 96 -1.77 3.98 24.46
CA HIS A 96 -1.49 5.40 24.22
C HIS A 96 -0.52 5.98 25.28
N THR A 97 -1.00 6.96 26.03
CA THR A 97 -0.30 7.68 27.09
C THR A 97 0.26 6.76 28.16
N ILE A 98 -0.49 5.75 28.64
CA ILE A 98 -0.04 4.95 29.78
C ILE A 98 1.15 4.05 29.41
N HIS A 99 1.16 3.48 28.20
CA HIS A 99 2.30 2.70 27.71
C HIS A 99 3.56 3.57 27.60
N PHE A 100 3.43 4.78 27.06
CA PHE A 100 4.54 5.72 26.97
C PHE A 100 5.09 6.10 28.36
N LEU A 101 4.22 6.36 29.34
CA LEU A 101 4.67 6.65 30.70
C LEU A 101 5.38 5.47 31.35
N HIS A 102 4.92 4.22 31.13
CA HIS A 102 5.65 3.04 31.59
C HIS A 102 6.99 2.85 30.90
N PHE A 103 7.09 3.12 29.59
CA PHE A 103 8.37 3.12 28.89
C PHE A 103 9.36 4.08 29.58
N LEU A 104 8.95 5.33 29.83
CA LEU A 104 9.80 6.33 30.49
C LEU A 104 10.13 5.96 31.95
N GLN A 105 9.16 5.46 32.72
CA GLN A 105 9.32 5.19 34.15
C GLN A 105 10.03 3.86 34.45
N SER A 106 9.84 2.85 33.59
CA SER A 106 10.16 1.46 33.88
C SER A 106 11.22 0.87 32.94
N ALA A 107 11.23 1.22 31.65
CA ALA A 107 12.17 0.65 30.68
C ALA A 107 13.38 1.54 30.42
N LEU A 108 13.16 2.83 30.13
CA LEU A 108 14.22 3.77 29.74
C LEU A 108 15.37 3.88 30.75
N PRO A 109 15.13 3.94 32.08
CA PRO A 109 16.22 4.03 33.07
C PRO A 109 17.07 2.75 33.14
N VAL A 110 16.49 1.60 32.80
CA VAL A 110 17.17 0.29 32.79
C VAL A 110 18.07 0.17 31.56
N ILE A 111 17.60 0.70 30.43
CA ILE A 111 18.36 0.70 29.18
C ILE A 111 19.50 1.71 29.27
N SER A 112 19.20 2.94 29.73
CA SER A 112 20.13 4.07 29.78
C SER A 112 20.90 4.29 28.46
N PRO A 113 20.17 4.48 27.33
CA PRO A 113 20.79 4.58 26.01
C PRO A 113 21.51 5.92 25.80
N GLU A 114 22.35 5.98 24.77
CA GLU A 114 23.06 7.21 24.40
C GLU A 114 22.10 8.32 23.96
N PHE A 115 21.02 7.93 23.26
CA PHE A 115 19.89 8.78 22.91
C PHE A 115 18.66 7.94 22.55
N VAL A 116 17.50 8.60 22.52
CA VAL A 116 16.23 8.07 22.02
C VAL A 116 15.81 8.87 20.78
N VAL A 117 15.31 8.17 19.76
CA VAL A 117 14.65 8.79 18.59
C VAL A 117 13.19 8.36 18.54
N VAL A 118 12.28 9.32 18.47
CA VAL A 118 10.85 9.08 18.28
C VAL A 118 10.46 9.38 16.84
N THR A 119 10.02 8.37 16.09
CA THR A 119 9.69 8.48 14.66
C THR A 119 8.24 8.90 14.40
N GLY A 120 7.74 9.91 15.13
CA GLY A 120 6.46 10.55 14.85
C GLY A 120 5.23 9.95 15.55
N ASP A 121 4.08 10.55 15.24
CA ASP A 121 2.78 10.32 15.89
C ASP A 121 2.88 10.45 17.40
N LEU A 122 3.36 11.62 17.83
CA LEU A 122 3.53 11.97 19.24
C LEU A 122 2.17 12.11 19.91
N THR A 123 1.16 12.63 19.20
CA THR A 123 -0.20 12.84 19.70
C THR A 123 -1.23 11.97 18.97
N ASP A 124 -2.38 11.71 19.59
CA ASP A 124 -3.47 10.95 18.93
C ASP A 124 -4.30 11.86 18.03
N ALA A 125 -4.48 13.15 18.35
CA ALA A 125 -5.12 14.13 17.47
C ALA A 125 -6.48 13.69 16.89
N LYS A 126 -7.16 12.76 17.56
CA LYS A 126 -8.50 12.24 17.24
C LYS A 126 -9.47 12.70 18.31
N ASP A 127 -10.70 12.97 17.91
CA ASP A 127 -11.76 13.25 18.87
C ASP A 127 -12.21 11.98 19.60
N GLU A 128 -13.08 12.14 20.61
CA GLU A 128 -13.64 11.04 21.40
C GLU A 128 -14.30 9.96 20.52
N SER A 129 -15.00 10.37 19.45
CA SER A 129 -15.65 9.43 18.52
C SER A 129 -14.69 8.77 17.53
N ARG A 130 -13.42 9.21 17.48
CA ARG A 130 -12.38 8.82 16.51
C ARG A 130 -12.83 9.01 15.07
N THR A 131 -13.68 9.99 14.80
CA THR A 131 -14.16 10.29 13.44
C THR A 131 -13.39 11.46 12.84
N VAL A 132 -13.26 12.56 13.59
CA VAL A 132 -12.56 13.76 13.15
C VAL A 132 -11.18 13.86 13.80
N SER A 133 -10.41 14.87 13.40
CA SER A 133 -9.06 15.09 13.91
C SER A 133 -8.80 16.58 14.11
N ALA A 134 -8.09 16.92 15.18
CA ALA A 134 -7.66 18.27 15.49
C ALA A 134 -6.42 18.23 16.40
N GLN A 135 -5.74 19.36 16.55
CA GLN A 135 -4.63 19.50 17.48
C GLN A 135 -5.14 19.90 18.87
N TYR A 136 -4.82 19.09 19.89
CA TYR A 136 -5.32 19.28 21.25
C TYR A 136 -4.21 19.70 22.22
N PRO A 137 -4.25 20.91 22.78
CA PRO A 137 -3.18 21.41 23.67
C PRO A 137 -2.85 20.49 24.84
N GLN A 138 -3.84 19.80 25.41
CA GLN A 138 -3.66 18.89 26.54
C GLN A 138 -2.76 17.69 26.19
N GLU A 139 -2.90 17.12 24.99
CA GLU A 139 -2.06 15.99 24.54
C GLU A 139 -0.60 16.42 24.42
N TRP A 140 -0.37 17.61 23.86
CA TRP A 140 0.95 18.21 23.69
C TRP A 140 1.59 18.61 25.03
N GLN A 141 0.82 19.12 25.98
CA GLN A 141 1.27 19.41 27.34
C GLN A 141 1.72 18.14 28.06
N VAL A 142 0.94 17.06 27.98
CA VAL A 142 1.30 15.75 28.54
C VAL A 142 2.59 15.24 27.89
N TYR A 143 2.70 15.26 26.57
CA TYR A 143 3.91 14.83 25.85
C TYR A 143 5.16 15.58 26.36
N LYS A 144 5.12 16.91 26.35
CA LYS A 144 6.25 17.75 26.77
C LYS A 144 6.64 17.47 28.22
N SER A 145 5.68 17.48 29.14
CA SER A 145 5.93 17.23 30.56
C SER A 145 6.48 15.82 30.80
N ALA A 146 5.98 14.81 30.09
CA ALA A 146 6.48 13.43 30.18
C ALA A 146 7.92 13.32 29.72
N VAL A 147 8.28 13.90 28.57
CA VAL A 147 9.66 13.87 28.07
C VAL A 147 10.60 14.65 28.99
N GLU A 148 10.21 15.86 29.45
CA GLU A 148 11.06 16.69 30.32
C GLU A 148 11.31 16.04 31.70
N GLN A 149 10.33 15.32 32.24
CA GLN A 149 10.43 14.71 33.58
C GLN A 149 10.97 13.27 33.54
N GLY A 150 10.53 12.46 32.57
CA GLY A 150 10.82 11.02 32.49
C GLY A 150 12.03 10.65 31.66
N ALA A 151 12.44 11.47 30.70
CA ALA A 151 13.67 11.28 29.92
C ALA A 151 14.80 12.22 30.39
N ASN A 152 14.74 12.70 31.63
CA ASN A 152 15.74 13.61 32.18
C ASN A 152 17.12 12.93 32.22
N GLY A 153 18.11 13.54 31.57
CA GLY A 153 19.46 12.98 31.42
C GLY A 153 19.67 12.14 30.15
N THR A 154 18.63 11.83 29.38
CA THR A 154 18.73 11.14 28.09
C THR A 154 18.53 12.13 26.93
N THR A 155 19.42 12.09 25.94
CA THR A 155 19.25 12.90 24.72
C THR A 155 18.03 12.40 23.95
N TRP A 156 17.14 13.31 23.57
CA TRP A 156 15.85 12.98 22.97
C TRP A 156 15.67 13.69 21.62
N TYR A 157 15.49 12.91 20.57
CA TYR A 157 15.19 13.35 19.22
C TYR A 157 13.77 12.95 18.84
N ASP A 158 13.01 13.87 18.26
CA ASP A 158 11.65 13.60 17.79
C ASP A 158 11.41 14.24 16.42
N MET A 159 10.30 13.84 15.81
CA MET A 159 9.78 14.41 14.57
C MET A 159 8.26 14.27 14.57
N ARG A 160 7.61 14.90 13.59
CA ARG A 160 6.16 14.78 13.41
C ARG A 160 5.81 13.50 12.66
N GLY A 161 4.69 12.89 13.03
CA GLY A 161 3.95 11.95 12.20
C GLY A 161 2.66 12.56 11.66
N ASN A 162 1.86 11.78 10.93
CA ASN A 162 0.65 12.30 10.30
C ASN A 162 -0.36 12.87 11.29
N HIS A 163 -0.43 12.31 12.51
CA HIS A 163 -1.31 12.78 13.57
C HIS A 163 -0.91 14.15 14.12
N ASP A 164 0.39 14.40 14.20
CA ASP A 164 0.95 15.68 14.64
C ASP A 164 0.75 16.80 13.60
N CYS A 165 0.27 16.43 12.41
CA CYS A 165 0.05 17.28 11.27
C CYS A 165 -1.42 17.36 10.85
N PHE A 166 -2.37 16.72 11.56
CA PHE A 166 -3.79 16.84 11.25
C PHE A 166 -4.33 18.25 11.51
N ASP A 167 -5.26 18.67 10.66
CA ASP A 167 -5.96 19.96 10.75
C ASP A 167 -5.00 21.16 10.83
N LEU A 168 -3.99 21.17 9.95
CA LEU A 168 -2.89 22.13 9.98
C LEU A 168 -2.79 22.95 8.68
N VAL A 169 -2.98 24.27 8.78
CA VAL A 169 -2.93 25.19 7.62
C VAL A 169 -1.52 25.45 7.09
N SER A 170 -0.51 25.38 7.95
CA SER A 170 0.91 25.47 7.59
C SER A 170 1.77 25.06 8.79
N TRP A 171 3.03 24.72 8.56
CA TRP A 171 3.98 24.49 9.66
C TRP A 171 4.31 25.74 10.49
N GLN A 172 3.99 26.94 9.98
CA GLN A 172 4.19 28.20 10.73
C GLN A 172 2.92 28.65 11.48
N ALA A 173 1.83 27.88 11.36
CA ALA A 173 0.56 28.20 11.98
C ALA A 173 0.66 28.19 13.52
N GLU A 174 -0.24 28.92 14.17
CA GLU A 174 -0.45 28.81 15.62
C GLU A 174 -0.99 27.43 16.01
N SER A 175 -1.76 26.79 15.13
CA SER A 175 -2.23 25.42 15.34
C SER A 175 -1.15 24.34 15.20
N ASN A 176 0.07 24.68 14.73
CA ASN A 176 1.20 23.74 14.73
C ASN A 176 1.78 23.61 16.14
N LEU A 177 1.14 22.82 17.00
CA LEU A 177 1.57 22.68 18.40
C LEU A 177 2.92 21.97 18.52
N TYR A 178 3.33 21.13 17.56
CA TYR A 178 4.68 20.56 17.55
C TYR A 178 5.77 21.63 17.66
N LYS A 179 5.57 22.82 17.08
CA LYS A 179 6.58 23.91 17.13
C LYS A 179 6.90 24.36 18.57
N ASP A 180 5.92 24.26 19.47
CA ASP A 180 5.99 24.78 20.84
C ASP A 180 6.27 23.67 21.87
N TYR A 181 5.92 22.43 21.54
CA TYR A 181 5.96 21.29 22.46
C TYR A 181 6.94 20.17 22.04
N GLY A 182 7.29 20.06 20.76
CA GLY A 182 8.26 19.07 20.27
C GLY A 182 9.68 19.37 20.76
N LYS A 183 10.41 18.35 21.20
CA LYS A 183 11.76 18.50 21.76
C LYS A 183 12.77 18.93 20.70
N SER A 184 12.63 18.42 19.48
CA SER A 184 13.48 18.70 18.31
C SER A 184 12.83 19.70 17.36
N ALA A 185 11.74 20.34 17.76
CA ALA A 185 11.00 21.25 16.91
C ALA A 185 11.86 22.37 16.34
N LYS A 186 12.71 22.97 17.19
CA LYS A 186 13.64 24.02 16.78
C LYS A 186 14.63 23.54 15.73
N VAL A 187 15.31 22.40 15.96
CA VAL A 187 16.31 21.89 15.01
C VAL A 187 15.68 21.41 13.71
N LEU A 188 14.44 20.90 13.77
CA LEU A 188 13.67 20.52 12.58
C LEU A 188 13.25 21.75 11.77
N ASP A 189 12.83 22.85 12.41
CA ASP A 189 12.47 24.10 11.73
C ASP A 189 13.71 24.81 11.15
N ASP A 190 14.82 24.86 11.90
CA ASP A 190 16.12 25.38 11.42
C ASP A 190 16.62 24.58 10.20
N GLY A 191 16.48 23.25 10.25
CA GLY A 191 16.73 22.31 9.15
C GLY A 191 15.65 22.32 8.06
N LYS A 192 14.56 23.07 8.29
CA LYS A 192 13.36 23.23 7.45
C LYS A 192 12.85 21.88 6.93
N GLY A 193 12.61 20.97 7.87
CA GLY A 193 12.10 19.61 7.65
C GLY A 193 13.18 18.52 7.55
N VAL A 194 14.47 18.85 7.60
CA VAL A 194 15.55 17.85 7.65
C VAL A 194 16.62 18.28 8.65
N TYR A 195 16.88 17.48 9.68
CA TYR A 195 18.00 17.71 10.59
C TYR A 195 18.88 16.47 10.71
N SER A 196 20.08 16.67 11.24
CA SER A 196 21.05 15.58 11.41
C SER A 196 21.91 15.82 12.64
N TRP A 197 22.34 14.75 13.29
CA TRP A 197 23.34 14.76 14.35
C TRP A 197 24.39 13.68 14.10
N GLN A 198 25.48 13.74 14.83
CA GLN A 198 26.60 12.82 14.70
C GLN A 198 26.94 12.24 16.06
N VAL A 199 27.36 10.98 16.07
CA VAL A 199 27.99 10.32 17.21
C VAL A 199 29.42 10.02 16.80
N SER A 200 30.35 10.80 17.35
CA SER A 200 31.78 10.60 17.11
C SER A 200 32.37 9.79 18.26
N LYS A 201 32.92 8.62 17.94
CA LYS A 201 33.65 7.77 18.85
C LYS A 201 35.12 7.72 18.46
N THR A 202 35.98 7.21 19.34
CA THR A 202 37.38 6.94 19.00
C THR A 202 37.51 5.90 17.88
N PHE A 203 36.51 5.03 17.77
CA PHE A 203 36.42 3.90 16.84
C PHE A 203 35.45 4.13 15.66
N GLY A 204 34.93 5.33 15.45
CA GLY A 204 34.16 5.60 14.23
C GLY A 204 33.37 6.89 14.31
N ASN A 205 32.82 7.30 13.17
CA ASN A 205 31.88 8.42 13.11
C ASN A 205 30.58 7.97 12.45
N TYR A 206 29.46 8.24 13.12
CA TYR A 206 28.14 7.78 12.72
C TYR A 206 27.21 8.97 12.52
N GLN A 207 26.52 9.00 11.40
CA GLN A 207 25.56 10.06 11.08
C GLN A 207 24.13 9.57 11.24
N PHE A 208 23.29 10.44 11.79
CA PHE A 208 21.87 10.23 11.93
C PHE A 208 21.15 11.38 11.26
N VAL A 209 20.15 11.07 10.43
CA VAL A 209 19.40 12.06 9.64
C VAL A 209 17.92 11.82 9.87
N ALA A 210 17.19 12.84 10.28
CA ALA A 210 15.74 12.81 10.40
C ALA A 210 15.10 13.67 9.30
N VAL A 211 14.06 13.16 8.66
CA VAL A 211 13.28 13.88 7.67
C VAL A 211 11.79 13.86 8.00
N ASP A 212 11.21 15.05 7.91
CA ASP A 212 9.78 15.25 8.02
C ASP A 212 9.11 15.18 6.65
N SER A 213 8.29 14.14 6.48
CA SER A 213 7.50 13.86 5.29
C SER A 213 6.02 14.24 5.46
N CYS A 214 5.64 14.91 6.55
CA CYS A 214 4.29 15.44 6.70
C CYS A 214 3.94 16.42 5.58
N PRO A 215 2.65 16.49 5.21
CA PRO A 215 2.17 17.60 4.43
C PRO A 215 2.41 18.94 5.13
N ARG A 216 2.75 19.97 4.33
CA ARG A 216 2.80 21.35 4.83
C ARG A 216 1.42 21.86 5.21
N LYS A 217 0.41 21.48 4.41
CA LYS A 217 -1.01 21.67 4.67
C LYS A 217 -1.62 20.32 5.00
N GLY A 218 -1.82 20.04 6.26
CA GLY A 218 -2.36 18.78 6.72
C GLY A 218 -3.88 18.83 6.82
N PRO A 219 -4.62 18.30 5.84
CA PRO A 219 -6.06 18.10 6.00
C PRO A 219 -6.39 17.26 7.23
N SER A 220 -7.60 17.42 7.74
CA SER A 220 -8.19 16.50 8.69
C SER A 220 -8.40 15.12 8.06
N ARG A 221 -8.59 14.12 8.92
CA ARG A 221 -8.94 12.75 8.52
C ARG A 221 -10.13 12.72 7.55
N PRO A 222 -10.25 11.67 6.72
CA PRO A 222 -9.33 10.52 6.54
C PRO A 222 -8.10 10.74 5.63
N PHE A 223 -7.64 11.98 5.40
CA PHE A 223 -6.41 12.23 4.63
C PHE A 223 -5.16 12.31 5.53
N ASN A 224 -3.97 12.44 4.94
CA ASN A 224 -2.60 12.40 5.52
C ASN A 224 -2.06 11.02 5.89
N PHE A 225 -2.67 9.94 5.42
CA PHE A 225 -2.10 8.60 5.48
C PHE A 225 -0.84 8.44 4.61
N PHE A 226 -0.70 9.18 3.51
CA PHE A 226 0.57 9.23 2.78
C PHE A 226 1.34 10.52 3.08
N GLY A 227 2.66 10.40 3.19
CA GLY A 227 3.61 11.52 3.29
C GLY A 227 4.20 11.88 1.92
N TYR A 228 4.88 13.03 1.81
CA TYR A 228 5.63 13.38 0.60
C TYR A 228 6.92 14.14 0.89
N LEU A 229 7.90 13.97 0.01
CA LEU A 229 9.14 14.74 0.02
C LEU A 229 9.18 15.64 -1.21
N THR A 230 9.12 16.95 -1.01
CA THR A 230 9.28 17.91 -2.12
C THR A 230 10.69 17.83 -2.71
N THR A 231 10.89 18.34 -3.93
CA THR A 231 12.23 18.54 -4.51
C THR A 231 13.13 19.35 -3.57
N ASN A 232 12.59 20.37 -2.90
CA ASN A 232 13.33 21.16 -1.91
C ASN A 232 13.75 20.32 -0.70
N THR A 233 12.89 19.41 -0.22
CA THR A 233 13.20 18.46 0.85
C THR A 233 14.27 17.46 0.41
N MET A 234 14.13 16.91 -0.81
CA MET A 234 15.10 16.00 -1.41
C MET A 234 16.48 16.65 -1.57
N ASN A 235 16.57 17.92 -1.96
CA ASN A 235 17.83 18.66 -2.04
C ASN A 235 18.56 18.74 -0.68
N ARG A 236 17.80 18.89 0.41
CA ARG A 236 18.39 18.89 1.77
C ARG A 236 18.82 17.49 2.19
N LEU A 237 18.03 16.48 1.87
CA LEU A 237 18.42 15.10 2.13
C LEU A 237 19.72 14.77 1.41
N VAL A 238 19.82 15.10 0.12
CA VAL A 238 21.05 14.97 -0.67
C VAL A 238 22.22 15.67 0.05
N SER A 239 22.05 16.92 0.50
CA SER A 239 23.14 17.65 1.16
C SER A 239 23.55 17.08 2.52
N LYS A 240 22.68 16.29 3.17
CA LYS A 240 22.98 15.62 4.45
C LYS A 240 23.51 14.21 4.29
N ILE A 241 23.10 13.48 3.26
CA ILE A 241 23.38 12.05 3.06
C ILE A 241 24.57 11.81 2.13
N MET A 242 24.71 12.61 1.07
CA MET A 242 25.77 12.39 0.07
C MET A 242 27.21 12.67 0.53
N PRO A 243 27.50 13.54 1.52
CA PRO A 243 28.87 13.70 2.02
C PRO A 243 29.42 12.37 2.58
N SER A 244 30.47 11.81 1.95
CA SER A 244 30.92 10.43 2.20
C SER A 244 32.06 10.34 3.25
N THR A 245 31.75 10.40 4.55
CA THR A 245 32.79 10.33 5.61
C THR A 245 32.40 9.54 6.87
N PHE A 246 31.31 8.77 6.86
CA PHE A 246 30.80 8.07 8.05
C PHE A 246 30.85 6.55 7.89
N ASN A 247 31.08 5.83 8.99
CA ASN A 247 31.01 4.36 9.04
C ASN A 247 29.59 3.91 8.69
N HIS A 248 28.59 4.52 9.32
CA HIS A 248 27.18 4.35 8.96
C HIS A 248 26.43 5.68 8.97
N THR A 249 25.47 5.78 8.05
CA THR A 249 24.41 6.77 8.07
C THR A 249 23.08 6.07 8.35
N PHE A 250 22.33 6.55 9.34
CA PHE A 250 20.99 6.09 9.69
C PHE A 250 19.96 7.16 9.33
N LEU A 251 18.92 6.78 8.59
CA LEU A 251 17.85 7.68 8.17
C LEU A 251 16.58 7.39 8.96
N PHE A 252 15.90 8.42 9.44
CA PHE A 252 14.66 8.34 10.20
C PHE A 252 13.57 9.18 9.53
N SER A 253 12.37 8.62 9.44
CA SER A 253 11.17 9.30 8.95
C SER A 253 9.96 8.58 9.53
N HIS A 254 8.86 9.28 9.76
CA HIS A 254 7.65 8.65 10.26
C HIS A 254 7.07 7.63 9.27
N TYR A 255 6.85 8.06 8.02
CA TYR A 255 6.20 7.24 7.00
C TYR A 255 7.16 6.20 6.40
N PRO A 256 6.79 4.90 6.34
CA PRO A 256 7.45 3.91 5.50
C PRO A 256 7.44 4.33 4.03
N THR A 257 8.39 3.82 3.24
CA THR A 257 8.47 4.18 1.82
C THR A 257 7.24 3.74 1.01
N THR A 258 6.51 2.71 1.48
CA THR A 258 5.25 2.24 0.88
C THR A 258 4.10 3.25 1.00
N THR A 259 4.11 4.09 2.04
CA THR A 259 3.17 5.20 2.28
C THR A 259 3.80 6.59 2.08
N MET A 260 4.95 6.68 1.42
CA MET A 260 5.60 7.96 1.12
C MET A 260 5.69 8.20 -0.40
N PHE A 261 5.45 9.44 -0.83
CA PHE A 261 5.69 9.92 -2.18
C PHE A 261 6.97 10.78 -2.24
N PRO A 262 8.15 10.16 -2.44
CA PRO A 262 9.37 10.92 -2.61
C PRO A 262 9.37 11.65 -3.96
N GLY A 263 9.77 12.92 -3.94
CA GLY A 263 10.12 13.67 -5.13
C GLY A 263 11.50 13.30 -5.67
N VAL A 264 11.99 14.10 -6.60
CA VAL A 264 13.34 14.03 -7.15
C VAL A 264 14.06 15.33 -6.81
N SER A 265 15.34 15.24 -6.44
CA SER A 265 16.16 16.43 -6.19
C SER A 265 16.38 17.24 -7.48
N SER A 266 16.80 18.49 -7.34
CA SER A 266 17.17 19.35 -8.48
C SER A 266 18.33 18.77 -9.31
N GLU A 267 19.15 17.91 -8.70
CA GLU A 267 20.28 17.24 -9.34
C GLU A 267 19.90 15.88 -9.94
N GLY A 268 18.64 15.45 -9.79
CA GLY A 268 18.13 14.20 -10.36
C GLY A 268 18.16 13.00 -9.41
N TYR A 269 18.65 13.16 -8.17
CA TYR A 269 18.66 12.08 -7.18
C TYR A 269 17.25 11.73 -6.71
N THR A 270 16.91 10.46 -6.82
CA THR A 270 15.72 9.85 -6.25
C THR A 270 15.99 9.37 -4.83
N PHE A 271 14.95 9.04 -4.07
CA PHE A 271 15.12 8.42 -2.75
C PHE A 271 15.82 7.06 -2.83
N SER A 272 15.68 6.34 -3.95
CA SER A 272 16.38 5.06 -4.15
C SER A 272 17.90 5.27 -4.28
N ASP A 273 18.33 6.35 -4.92
CA ASP A 273 19.75 6.66 -5.07
C ASP A 273 20.36 7.04 -3.71
N LEU A 274 19.58 7.72 -2.85
CA LEU A 274 20.02 8.01 -1.47
C LEU A 274 20.19 6.74 -0.61
N ALA A 275 19.47 5.66 -0.92
CA ALA A 275 19.56 4.41 -0.17
C ALA A 275 20.91 3.70 -0.32
N ASP A 276 21.68 4.04 -1.35
CA ASP A 276 23.06 3.55 -1.51
C ASP A 276 24.00 4.15 -0.44
N HIS A 277 23.61 5.29 0.15
CA HIS A 277 24.44 6.10 1.05
C HIS A 277 24.02 6.03 2.53
N PHE A 278 22.96 5.29 2.87
CA PHE A 278 22.60 5.00 4.26
C PHE A 278 22.46 3.49 4.50
N SER A 279 22.68 3.04 5.73
CA SER A 279 22.62 1.62 6.09
C SER A 279 21.20 1.17 6.41
N ILE A 280 20.49 1.94 7.25
CA ILE A 280 19.14 1.61 7.70
C ILE A 280 18.24 2.84 7.62
N TYR A 281 17.02 2.63 7.12
CA TYR A 281 15.89 3.53 7.19
C TYR A 281 14.91 3.06 8.28
N PHE A 282 14.78 3.84 9.34
CA PHE A 282 13.91 3.60 10.48
C PHE A 282 12.60 4.38 10.33
N CYS A 283 11.47 3.70 10.54
CA CYS A 283 10.13 4.29 10.44
C CYS A 283 9.11 3.70 11.43
N GLY A 284 7.90 4.26 11.42
CA GLY A 284 6.73 3.82 12.19
C GLY A 284 5.47 3.79 11.31
N HIS A 285 4.36 4.36 11.78
CA HIS A 285 3.13 4.68 11.04
C HIS A 285 2.13 3.54 10.75
N LEU A 286 2.54 2.37 10.24
CA LEU A 286 1.59 1.31 9.90
C LEU A 286 1.16 0.48 11.11
N HIS A 287 1.97 0.49 12.18
CA HIS A 287 1.76 -0.26 13.42
C HIS A 287 1.77 -1.76 13.15
N LYS A 288 1.56 -2.60 14.17
CA LYS A 288 1.21 -3.99 13.86
C LYS A 288 -0.18 -4.04 13.25
N LEU A 289 -0.25 -4.33 11.96
CA LEU A 289 -1.53 -4.49 11.26
C LEU A 289 -2.32 -5.67 11.83
N ALA A 290 -3.65 -5.51 11.89
CA ALA A 290 -4.57 -6.50 12.42
C ALA A 290 -4.43 -7.88 11.76
N ALA A 291 -4.82 -8.93 12.49
CA ALA A 291 -4.78 -10.33 12.06
C ALA A 291 -3.38 -10.83 11.63
N GLY A 292 -2.32 -10.26 12.21
CA GLY A 292 -0.94 -10.66 11.96
C GLY A 292 -0.39 -10.20 10.60
N LEU A 293 -1.12 -9.37 9.85
CA LEU A 293 -0.73 -8.95 8.51
C LEU A 293 0.55 -8.09 8.49
N GLY A 294 0.93 -7.51 9.64
CA GLY A 294 2.09 -6.64 9.81
C GLY A 294 2.96 -7.02 11.00
N GLU A 295 3.08 -8.31 11.35
CA GLU A 295 3.95 -8.73 12.47
C GLU A 295 5.43 -8.38 12.25
N VAL A 296 5.89 -8.46 11.00
CA VAL A 296 7.28 -8.17 10.61
C VAL A 296 7.28 -7.16 9.47
N LEU A 297 7.18 -5.88 9.79
CA LEU A 297 7.26 -4.77 8.85
C LEU A 297 8.72 -4.36 8.62
N LYS A 298 9.49 -5.28 8.06
CA LYS A 298 10.93 -5.11 7.79
C LYS A 298 11.23 -5.60 6.39
N SER A 299 12.03 -4.87 5.63
CA SER A 299 12.44 -5.27 4.29
C SER A 299 13.90 -4.97 4.02
N TYR A 300 14.47 -5.70 3.06
CA TYR A 300 15.81 -5.49 2.57
C TYR A 300 15.81 -5.16 1.08
N ARG A 301 16.59 -4.14 0.71
CA ARG A 301 16.79 -3.74 -0.67
C ARG A 301 18.15 -4.18 -1.16
N ARG A 302 18.16 -5.26 -1.95
CA ARG A 302 19.38 -5.83 -2.54
C ARG A 302 20.14 -4.85 -3.43
N GLY A 303 19.43 -3.99 -4.16
CA GLY A 303 20.05 -3.04 -5.10
C GLY A 303 20.96 -2.03 -4.41
N SER A 304 20.53 -1.53 -3.25
CA SER A 304 21.23 -0.49 -2.49
C SER A 304 21.92 -0.99 -1.22
N ASP A 305 21.84 -2.30 -0.96
CA ASP A 305 22.26 -2.95 0.28
C ASP A 305 21.84 -2.15 1.52
N SER A 306 20.54 -1.96 1.68
CA SER A 306 19.95 -1.18 2.79
C SER A 306 18.74 -1.89 3.39
N LEU A 307 18.48 -1.59 4.66
CA LEU A 307 17.31 -2.08 5.39
C LEU A 307 16.30 -0.97 5.58
N GLU A 308 15.03 -1.35 5.53
CA GLU A 308 13.89 -0.52 5.94
C GLU A 308 13.18 -1.25 7.07
N LEU A 309 13.22 -0.66 8.26
CA LEU A 309 12.78 -1.29 9.51
C LEU A 309 11.71 -0.43 10.18
N GLU A 310 10.46 -0.85 10.08
CA GLU A 310 9.40 -0.29 10.90
C GLU A 310 9.46 -0.90 12.31
N VAL A 311 9.22 -0.09 13.34
CA VAL A 311 9.00 -0.56 14.72
C VAL A 311 7.51 -0.58 15.00
N ALA A 312 7.04 -1.56 15.77
CA ALA A 312 5.67 -1.58 16.24
C ALA A 312 5.38 -0.36 17.14
N ASP A 313 4.12 -0.02 17.29
CA ASP A 313 3.66 1.17 17.98
C ASP A 313 3.78 1.07 19.51
N MET A 314 4.11 2.20 20.15
CA MET A 314 4.02 2.32 21.60
C MET A 314 2.56 2.32 22.07
N LYS A 315 1.64 2.83 21.24
CA LYS A 315 0.22 3.00 21.53
C LYS A 315 -0.50 1.72 21.99
N ASP A 316 -0.60 0.70 21.17
CA ASP A 316 -1.36 -0.53 21.43
C ASP A 316 -0.44 -1.64 21.93
N HIS A 317 0.81 -1.69 21.47
CA HIS A 317 1.74 -2.79 21.76
C HIS A 317 2.82 -2.45 22.80
N GLY A 318 2.97 -1.18 23.16
CA GLY A 318 4.04 -0.76 24.09
C GLY A 318 5.43 -1.08 23.55
N ALA A 319 5.60 -1.05 22.22
CA ALA A 319 6.79 -1.54 21.58
C ALA A 319 7.89 -0.48 21.43
N TYR A 320 9.14 -0.91 21.55
CA TYR A 320 10.33 -0.09 21.29
C TYR A 320 11.48 -0.96 20.77
N ARG A 321 12.46 -0.32 20.13
CA ARG A 321 13.64 -1.01 19.56
C ARG A 321 14.92 -0.52 20.21
N ILE A 322 15.79 -1.45 20.58
CA ILE A 322 17.17 -1.15 20.95
C ILE A 322 18.06 -1.50 19.76
N VAL A 323 18.92 -0.58 19.36
CA VAL A 323 19.91 -0.75 18.28
C VAL A 323 21.30 -0.62 18.86
N ALA A 324 22.17 -1.57 18.58
CA ALA A 324 23.58 -1.55 18.96
C ALA A 324 24.47 -1.58 17.70
N VAL A 325 25.53 -0.78 17.73
CA VAL A 325 26.61 -0.83 16.75
C VAL A 325 27.84 -1.35 17.49
N ASP A 326 28.27 -2.58 17.19
CA ASP A 326 29.39 -3.27 17.85
C ASP A 326 30.43 -3.62 16.77
N HIS A 327 31.57 -2.93 16.77
CA HIS A 327 32.60 -3.02 15.73
C HIS A 327 32.03 -2.83 14.31
N ASP A 328 31.19 -1.79 14.14
CA ASP A 328 30.44 -1.50 12.90
C ASP A 328 29.45 -2.60 12.46
N LEU A 329 29.15 -3.60 13.30
CA LEU A 329 28.00 -4.50 13.10
C LEU A 329 26.77 -3.91 13.77
N ILE A 330 25.67 -3.77 13.03
CA ILE A 330 24.42 -3.16 13.49
C ILE A 330 23.42 -4.23 13.92
N SER A 331 23.31 -4.51 15.21
CA SER A 331 22.31 -5.45 15.73
C SER A 331 21.14 -4.71 16.37
N PHE A 332 19.95 -5.31 16.39
CA PHE A 332 18.81 -4.70 17.06
C PHE A 332 17.85 -5.77 17.60
N VAL A 333 17.03 -5.38 18.57
CA VAL A 333 15.94 -6.18 19.12
C VAL A 333 14.72 -5.27 19.30
N ASP A 334 13.53 -5.80 19.00
CA ASP A 334 12.24 -5.16 19.28
C ASP A 334 11.65 -5.78 20.54
N ILE A 335 11.21 -4.94 21.48
CA ILE A 335 10.69 -5.33 22.79
C ILE A 335 9.28 -4.78 22.93
N GLU A 336 8.41 -5.52 23.61
CA GLU A 336 7.10 -5.05 24.04
C GLU A 336 7.04 -4.97 25.56
N LEU A 337 6.42 -3.91 26.08
CA LEU A 337 6.07 -3.83 27.50
C LEU A 337 5.10 -4.99 27.86
N PRO A 338 5.09 -5.46 29.12
CA PRO A 338 4.14 -6.47 29.56
C PRO A 338 2.74 -5.85 29.73
N ILE A 339 2.05 -5.56 28.62
CA ILE A 339 0.77 -4.82 28.58
C ILE A 339 -0.33 -5.47 29.42
N ALA A 340 -0.27 -6.79 29.63
CA ALA A 340 -1.20 -7.51 30.49
C ALA A 340 -1.10 -7.10 31.99
N GLN A 341 0.01 -6.49 32.39
CA GLN A 341 0.24 -5.97 33.74
C GLN A 341 -0.18 -4.49 33.88
N ILE A 342 -0.55 -3.83 32.78
CA ILE A 342 -0.89 -2.40 32.77
C ILE A 342 -2.43 -2.24 32.78
N PRO A 343 -3.04 -1.88 33.92
CA PRO A 343 -4.48 -1.68 33.98
C PRO A 343 -4.91 -0.39 33.26
N PRO A 344 -6.18 -0.30 32.82
CA PRO A 344 -6.74 0.96 32.32
C PRO A 344 -6.69 2.06 33.39
N VAL A 345 -6.41 3.30 32.96
CA VAL A 345 -6.31 4.44 33.88
C VAL A 345 -7.65 5.15 34.05
N THR A 346 -7.89 5.68 35.25
CA THR A 346 -9.04 6.56 35.53
C THR A 346 -8.76 8.02 35.15
N ASN A 347 -7.51 8.47 35.29
CA ASN A 347 -7.07 9.80 34.91
C ASN A 347 -6.44 9.74 33.51
N ILE A 348 -7.26 9.97 32.47
CA ILE A 348 -6.83 9.89 31.06
C ILE A 348 -5.77 10.94 30.73
N VAL A 349 -5.87 12.13 31.35
CA VAL A 349 -4.86 13.19 31.28
C VAL A 349 -4.06 13.16 32.59
N PRO A 350 -2.88 12.50 32.64
CA PRO A 350 -2.11 12.30 33.85
C PRO A 350 -1.24 13.53 34.16
N LEU A 351 -1.85 14.71 34.23
CA LEU A 351 -1.16 15.98 34.42
C LEU A 351 -1.81 16.79 35.55
N THR A 352 -1.02 17.24 36.51
CA THR A 352 -1.49 18.15 37.57
C THR A 352 -1.59 19.59 37.06
N GLU A 353 -2.26 20.47 37.81
CA GLU A 353 -2.33 21.92 37.49
C GLU A 353 -0.93 22.57 37.32
N ASP A 354 0.07 22.11 38.08
CA ASP A 354 1.48 22.57 37.97
C ASP A 354 2.28 21.89 36.83
N ASN A 355 1.62 21.28 35.85
CA ASN A 355 2.24 20.53 34.73
C ASN A 355 3.15 19.35 35.15
N LYS A 356 2.95 18.76 36.34
CA LYS A 356 3.65 17.55 36.77
C LYS A 356 2.93 16.31 36.30
N ILE A 357 3.68 15.32 35.83
CA ILE A 357 3.11 14.04 35.42
C ILE A 357 2.72 13.22 36.65
N ILE A 358 1.52 12.65 36.61
CA ILE A 358 1.08 11.62 37.54
C ILE A 358 1.62 10.30 37.02
N TRP A 359 2.80 9.92 37.49
CA TRP A 359 3.49 8.70 37.04
C TRP A 359 2.72 7.44 37.46
N PRO A 360 2.62 6.43 36.57
CA PRO A 360 2.09 5.14 36.96
C PRO A 360 3.03 4.40 37.91
N GLU A 361 2.50 3.38 38.58
CA GLU A 361 3.33 2.48 39.37
C GLU A 361 4.35 1.80 38.46
N LYS A 362 5.60 1.69 38.95
CA LYS A 362 6.67 1.09 38.17
C LYS A 362 6.36 -0.38 37.92
N ILE A 363 6.51 -0.83 36.68
CA ILE A 363 6.48 -2.26 36.35
C ILE A 363 7.91 -2.79 36.28
N HIS A 364 8.07 -4.09 36.50
CA HIS A 364 9.35 -4.77 36.44
C HIS A 364 9.35 -5.66 35.20
N PRO A 365 9.82 -5.19 34.03
CA PRO A 365 9.87 -6.04 32.84
C PRO A 365 10.96 -7.12 32.98
N ALA A 366 10.79 -8.22 32.24
CA ALA A 366 11.82 -9.24 32.10
C ALA A 366 13.13 -8.65 31.53
N PRO A 367 14.31 -9.26 31.81
CA PRO A 367 15.56 -8.83 31.21
C PRO A 367 15.48 -8.76 29.68
N VAL A 368 16.06 -7.72 29.08
CA VAL A 368 16.13 -7.60 27.62
C VAL A 368 17.50 -8.05 27.17
N VAL A 369 17.54 -8.92 26.16
CA VAL A 369 18.78 -9.47 25.60
C VAL A 369 18.92 -9.01 24.15
N LEU A 370 20.07 -8.46 23.80
CA LEU A 370 20.45 -8.12 22.44
C LEU A 370 21.76 -8.79 22.09
N ILE A 371 21.72 -9.79 21.21
CA ILE A 371 22.91 -10.45 20.67
C ILE A 371 23.54 -9.52 19.63
N THR A 372 24.82 -9.18 19.79
CA THR A 372 25.55 -8.30 18.86
C THR A 372 26.54 -9.07 17.99
N ASN A 373 27.15 -10.13 18.53
CA ASN A 373 28.02 -11.04 17.79
C ASN A 373 27.77 -12.50 18.21
N PRO A 374 27.52 -13.44 17.29
CA PRO A 374 27.27 -13.19 15.86
C PRO A 374 25.96 -12.42 15.66
N LYS A 375 25.95 -11.51 14.68
CA LYS A 375 24.77 -10.74 14.32
C LYS A 375 23.73 -11.62 13.62
N ASP A 376 22.45 -11.24 13.77
CA ASP A 376 21.33 -11.81 13.00
C ASP A 376 21.56 -11.69 11.48
N SER A 377 21.81 -12.83 10.85
CA SER A 377 22.06 -12.99 9.41
C SER A 377 20.90 -12.56 8.52
N ARG A 378 19.68 -12.39 9.06
CA ARG A 378 18.55 -11.81 8.32
C ARG A 378 18.72 -10.32 8.07
N TYR A 379 19.55 -9.62 8.83
CA TYR A 379 19.66 -8.16 8.80
C TYR A 379 21.10 -7.67 8.54
N THR A 380 21.95 -8.49 7.92
CA THR A 380 23.30 -8.07 7.54
C THR A 380 23.30 -7.23 6.25
N LEU A 381 24.30 -6.37 6.12
CA LEU A 381 24.57 -5.48 4.97
C LEU A 381 25.99 -5.77 4.42
N PRO A 382 26.16 -6.75 3.52
CA PRO A 382 27.47 -7.23 3.11
C PRO A 382 28.46 -6.19 2.54
N THR A 383 27.96 -5.09 1.99
CA THR A 383 28.79 -4.01 1.43
C THR A 383 29.05 -2.88 2.42
N LYS A 384 28.28 -2.81 3.52
CA LYS A 384 28.33 -1.71 4.51
C LYS A 384 28.82 -2.14 5.89
N GLU A 385 28.81 -3.43 6.20
CA GLU A 385 29.25 -3.96 7.50
C GLU A 385 30.48 -4.87 7.37
N PRO A 386 31.40 -4.89 8.35
CA PRO A 386 32.56 -5.78 8.35
C PRO A 386 32.19 -7.20 8.83
N LEU A 387 31.36 -7.93 8.07
CA LEU A 387 30.82 -9.25 8.48
C LEU A 387 31.87 -10.32 8.80
N HIS A 388 33.10 -10.16 8.28
CA HIS A 388 34.23 -11.04 8.58
C HIS A 388 34.68 -10.99 10.05
N GLU A 389 34.36 -9.91 10.78
CA GLU A 389 34.70 -9.76 12.20
C GLU A 389 34.11 -10.88 13.07
N SER A 390 32.91 -11.38 12.73
CA SER A 390 32.31 -12.51 13.44
C SER A 390 33.14 -13.78 13.31
N ARG A 391 33.67 -14.09 12.11
CA ARG A 391 34.57 -15.24 11.89
C ARG A 391 35.90 -15.08 12.60
N LEU A 392 36.37 -13.84 12.69
CA LEU A 392 37.60 -13.52 13.37
C LEU A 392 37.39 -13.37 14.88
N SER A 393 36.18 -13.40 15.44
CA SER A 393 35.98 -13.16 16.87
C SER A 393 36.53 -14.28 17.77
N THR A 394 36.73 -14.01 19.06
CA THR A 394 36.95 -15.05 20.10
C THR A 394 35.75 -15.22 21.02
N HIS A 395 34.77 -14.32 20.96
CA HIS A 395 33.65 -14.31 21.89
C HIS A 395 32.33 -14.00 21.17
N ILE A 396 31.26 -14.68 21.59
CA ILE A 396 29.89 -14.19 21.43
C ILE A 396 29.74 -12.96 22.32
N ARG A 397 29.16 -11.89 21.80
CA ARG A 397 28.91 -10.64 22.51
C ARG A 397 27.42 -10.31 22.51
N LEU A 398 26.95 -9.81 23.65
CA LEU A 398 25.55 -9.48 23.85
C LEU A 398 25.36 -8.44 24.96
N LEU A 399 24.30 -7.64 24.84
CA LEU A 399 23.86 -6.67 25.85
C LEU A 399 22.70 -7.27 26.65
N ILE A 400 22.75 -7.16 27.98
CA ILE A 400 21.66 -7.60 28.88
C ILE A 400 21.18 -6.43 29.74
N PHE A 401 20.02 -5.89 29.43
CA PHE A 401 19.40 -4.82 30.21
C PHE A 401 18.50 -5.40 31.29
N SER A 402 18.75 -5.07 32.55
CA SER A 402 18.04 -5.60 33.71
C SER A 402 18.12 -4.64 34.90
N GLU A 403 17.08 -4.61 35.72
CA GLU A 403 17.08 -3.87 36.99
C GLU A 403 17.95 -4.52 38.07
N PHE A 404 18.24 -5.80 37.90
CA PHE A 404 19.02 -6.60 38.83
C PHE A 404 20.50 -6.55 38.50
N ALA A 405 21.35 -6.61 39.54
CA ALA A 405 22.79 -6.61 39.41
C ALA A 405 23.28 -7.79 38.53
N PRO A 406 24.31 -7.61 37.69
CA PRO A 406 24.83 -8.63 36.78
C PRO A 406 25.08 -9.99 37.44
N GLU A 407 25.63 -9.99 38.65
CA GLU A 407 26.02 -11.21 39.38
C GLU A 407 24.81 -12.06 39.82
N SER A 408 23.61 -11.46 39.82
CA SER A 408 22.37 -12.14 40.21
C SER A 408 21.65 -12.81 39.04
N LEU A 409 22.04 -12.51 37.80
CA LEU A 409 21.41 -13.03 36.59
C LEU A 409 21.93 -14.43 36.26
N LYS A 410 21.02 -15.33 35.87
CA LYS A 410 21.37 -16.67 35.39
C LYS A 410 21.24 -16.71 33.88
N ILE A 411 22.36 -16.88 33.19
CA ILE A 411 22.42 -16.86 31.73
C ILE A 411 22.64 -18.29 31.22
N ARG A 412 21.81 -18.71 30.28
CA ARG A 412 21.97 -19.97 29.53
C ARG A 412 22.09 -19.68 28.05
N THR A 413 23.07 -20.30 27.43
CA THR A 413 23.39 -20.12 26.01
C THR A 413 23.18 -21.42 25.28
N PHE A 414 22.49 -21.36 24.15
CA PHE A 414 22.23 -22.51 23.28
C PHE A 414 22.65 -22.17 21.86
N VAL A 415 23.36 -23.10 21.21
CA VAL A 415 23.64 -23.06 19.77
C VAL A 415 23.02 -24.30 19.15
N ASP A 416 22.11 -24.13 18.20
CA ASP A 416 21.32 -25.20 17.58
C ASP A 416 20.64 -26.10 18.62
N ASP A 417 19.98 -25.47 19.59
CA ASP A 417 19.32 -26.09 20.75
C ASP A 417 20.22 -26.92 21.68
N LYS A 418 21.54 -26.91 21.46
CA LYS A 418 22.52 -27.54 22.34
C LYS A 418 23.10 -26.52 23.30
N HIS A 419 23.17 -26.88 24.58
CA HIS A 419 23.74 -26.01 25.60
C HIS A 419 25.23 -25.74 25.32
N HIS A 420 25.60 -24.47 25.25
CA HIS A 420 26.98 -24.03 25.05
C HIS A 420 27.77 -24.13 26.36
N ALA A 421 28.99 -24.68 26.31
CA ALA A 421 29.71 -25.09 27.51
C ALA A 421 30.28 -23.92 28.33
N TYR A 422 30.54 -22.77 27.70
CA TYR A 422 31.21 -21.64 28.33
C TYR A 422 30.20 -20.68 28.99
N PRO A 423 30.48 -20.22 30.23
CA PRO A 423 29.60 -19.28 30.91
C PRO A 423 29.73 -17.87 30.31
N ALA A 424 28.64 -17.09 30.42
CA ALA A 424 28.68 -15.67 30.13
C ALA A 424 29.40 -14.90 31.25
N LYS A 425 30.31 -14.00 30.86
CA LYS A 425 31.05 -13.13 31.77
C LYS A 425 30.64 -11.68 31.52
N PHE A 426 30.29 -10.96 32.57
CA PHE A 426 30.07 -9.52 32.51
C PHE A 426 31.41 -8.82 32.30
N ILE A 427 31.50 -7.98 31.26
CA ILE A 427 32.73 -7.28 30.88
C ILE A 427 32.54 -5.75 30.78
N GLY A 428 31.30 -5.28 30.88
CA GLY A 428 31.01 -3.85 30.83
C GLY A 428 31.14 -3.14 32.17
N SER A 429 30.45 -2.00 32.30
CA SER A 429 30.48 -1.11 33.47
C SER A 429 29.08 -0.63 33.80
N ILE A 430 28.73 -0.57 35.08
CA ILE A 430 27.44 -0.02 35.55
C ILE A 430 27.75 1.07 36.55
N ASP A 431 27.95 2.29 36.05
CA ASP A 431 28.22 3.47 36.86
C ASP A 431 27.11 4.50 36.68
N ARG A 432 27.03 5.49 37.58
CA ARG A 432 26.03 6.57 37.49
C ARG A 432 26.05 7.33 36.15
N ASP A 433 27.22 7.42 35.52
CA ASP A 433 27.46 8.25 34.34
C ASP A 433 27.67 7.41 33.05
N SER A 434 27.72 6.07 33.15
CA SER A 434 27.90 5.18 32.01
C SER A 434 27.36 3.78 32.31
N ASN A 435 26.34 3.37 31.54
CA ASN A 435 25.80 2.02 31.58
C ASN A 435 26.25 1.25 30.32
N MET A 436 27.11 0.27 30.49
CA MET A 436 27.54 -0.66 29.46
C MET A 436 27.17 -2.08 29.92
N PRO A 437 25.97 -2.57 29.59
CA PRO A 437 25.48 -3.87 30.04
C PRO A 437 26.03 -5.04 29.20
N LEU A 438 27.34 -5.02 28.92
CA LEU A 438 27.99 -5.94 27.97
C LEU A 438 28.47 -7.24 28.61
N TRP A 439 28.18 -8.33 27.93
CA TRP A 439 28.60 -9.69 28.28
C TRP A 439 29.35 -10.35 27.13
N ALA A 440 30.29 -11.20 27.48
CA ALA A 440 31.04 -12.02 26.53
C ALA A 440 31.00 -13.50 26.92
N ILE A 441 30.89 -14.37 25.92
CA ILE A 441 30.93 -15.83 26.08
C ILE A 441 31.99 -16.37 25.13
N LEU A 442 32.94 -17.17 25.64
CA LEU A 442 33.99 -17.78 24.83
C LEU A 442 33.38 -18.74 23.81
N TRP A 443 33.85 -18.71 22.57
CA TRP A 443 33.48 -19.67 21.52
C TRP A 443 34.59 -19.81 20.49
N ASP A 444 34.46 -20.79 19.59
CA ASP A 444 35.29 -20.89 18.38
C ASP A 444 34.38 -20.76 17.15
N PRO A 445 34.45 -19.67 16.37
CA PRO A 445 33.62 -19.49 15.19
C PRO A 445 33.89 -20.51 14.08
N VAL A 446 35.07 -21.17 14.10
CA VAL A 446 35.42 -22.23 13.12
C VAL A 446 34.47 -23.42 13.21
N ASP A 447 33.91 -23.69 14.40
CA ASP A 447 32.93 -24.76 14.61
C ASP A 447 31.62 -24.55 13.81
N PHE A 448 31.37 -23.33 13.32
CA PHE A 448 30.15 -22.91 12.64
C PHE A 448 30.43 -22.30 11.24
N ASP A 449 31.66 -22.42 10.72
CA ASP A 449 32.04 -21.97 9.36
C ASP A 449 31.87 -23.10 8.33
N ASP A 450 30.65 -23.62 8.25
CA ASP A 450 30.28 -24.79 7.43
C ASP A 450 29.31 -24.44 6.28
N TYR A 451 29.07 -23.15 6.04
CA TYR A 451 28.10 -22.62 5.07
C TYR A 451 26.63 -22.93 5.39
N GLU A 452 26.30 -23.35 6.61
CA GLU A 452 24.92 -23.56 7.06
C GLU A 452 24.41 -22.38 7.91
N THR A 453 23.12 -22.42 8.21
CA THR A 453 22.48 -21.47 9.13
C THR A 453 22.37 -22.12 10.50
N HIS A 454 22.95 -21.46 11.50
CA HIS A 454 22.89 -21.84 12.91
C HIS A 454 21.99 -20.89 13.69
N TYR A 455 21.52 -21.31 14.86
CA TYR A 455 20.67 -20.51 15.73
C TYR A 455 21.33 -20.33 17.09
N LEU A 456 21.54 -19.07 17.48
CA LEU A 456 22.02 -18.71 18.81
C LEU A 456 20.85 -18.21 19.65
N ARG A 457 20.56 -18.91 20.75
CA ARG A 457 19.54 -18.54 21.72
C ARG A 457 20.17 -18.26 23.08
N ILE A 458 19.86 -17.09 23.63
CA ILE A 458 20.28 -16.67 24.97
C ILE A 458 19.03 -16.55 25.85
N GLU A 459 19.06 -17.18 27.01
CA GLU A 459 18.04 -17.04 28.05
C GLU A 459 18.65 -16.44 29.31
N VAL A 460 17.99 -15.41 29.86
CA VAL A 460 18.43 -14.71 31.06
C VAL A 460 17.31 -14.77 32.07
N THR A 461 17.54 -15.47 33.18
CA THR A 461 16.60 -15.54 34.30
C THR A 461 17.00 -14.55 35.39
N ALA A 462 16.10 -13.62 35.70
CA ALA A 462 16.23 -12.69 36.80
C ALA A 462 15.84 -13.31 38.16
N PRO A 463 16.24 -12.71 39.30
CA PRO A 463 15.88 -13.19 40.65
C PRO A 463 14.38 -13.34 40.88
N ASP A 464 13.56 -12.49 40.27
CA ASP A 464 12.10 -12.51 40.32
C ASP A 464 11.44 -13.60 39.43
N GLN A 465 12.25 -14.49 38.85
CA GLN A 465 11.86 -15.57 37.95
C GLN A 465 11.40 -15.14 36.56
N GLN A 466 11.47 -13.85 36.22
CA GLN A 466 11.22 -13.43 34.85
C GLN A 466 12.38 -13.85 33.94
N VAL A 467 12.05 -14.27 32.72
CA VAL A 467 13.01 -14.78 31.75
C VAL A 467 12.98 -13.93 30.50
N GLY A 468 14.13 -13.32 30.19
CA GLY A 468 14.41 -12.68 28.91
C GLY A 468 14.97 -13.68 27.92
N VAL A 469 14.53 -13.65 26.66
CA VAL A 469 15.04 -14.53 25.60
C VAL A 469 15.30 -13.73 24.34
N HIS A 470 16.44 -13.99 23.70
CA HIS A 470 16.72 -13.52 22.34
C HIS A 470 17.34 -14.66 21.53
N GLU A 471 16.79 -14.90 20.34
CA GLU A 471 17.25 -15.93 19.42
C GLU A 471 17.46 -15.33 18.04
N VAL A 472 18.64 -15.58 17.45
CA VAL A 472 19.00 -15.08 16.13
C VAL A 472 19.57 -16.20 15.26
N PRO A 473 19.18 -16.27 13.97
CA PRO A 473 19.90 -17.07 13.01
C PRO A 473 21.20 -16.37 12.63
N PHE A 474 22.32 -17.08 12.61
CA PHE A 474 23.60 -16.57 12.14
C PHE A 474 24.23 -17.49 11.10
N ARG A 475 25.13 -16.91 10.31
CA ARG A 475 25.94 -17.61 9.31
C ARG A 475 27.33 -17.03 9.33
N MET A 476 28.34 -17.88 9.21
CA MET A 476 29.72 -17.41 9.09
C MET A 476 30.04 -16.98 7.67
N ASP A 477 29.42 -17.55 6.64
CA ASP A 477 29.75 -17.31 5.22
C ASP A 477 29.40 -15.91 4.65
N ASN A 478 28.99 -14.95 5.50
CA ASN A 478 28.53 -13.60 5.15
C ASN A 478 27.24 -13.56 4.31
N MET A 479 26.55 -14.69 4.13
CA MET A 479 25.30 -14.75 3.39
C MET A 479 24.11 -14.36 4.26
N ARG A 480 23.07 -13.82 3.61
CA ARG A 480 21.83 -13.42 4.26
C ARG A 480 20.84 -14.56 4.31
N VAL A 481 20.20 -14.71 5.47
CA VAL A 481 18.97 -15.51 5.60
C VAL A 481 17.77 -14.65 5.21
N LYS A 482 16.72 -15.26 4.65
CA LYS A 482 15.48 -14.53 4.35
C LYS A 482 14.84 -14.04 5.66
N ILE A 483 14.33 -12.81 5.67
CA ILE A 483 13.63 -12.25 6.84
C ILE A 483 12.41 -13.10 7.20
N GLN A 484 11.72 -13.64 6.18
CA GLN A 484 10.49 -14.44 6.33
C GLN A 484 9.36 -13.64 6.98
N GLY A 485 9.26 -12.34 6.69
CA GLY A 485 8.27 -11.45 7.31
C GLY A 485 6.85 -11.57 6.73
N GLY A 486 6.60 -12.54 5.84
CA GLY A 486 5.29 -12.82 5.27
C GLY A 486 4.66 -11.62 4.57
N THR A 487 3.41 -11.31 4.94
CA THR A 487 2.68 -10.15 4.39
C THR A 487 3.28 -8.82 4.83
N GLY A 488 3.86 -8.73 6.04
CA GLY A 488 4.47 -7.49 6.54
C GLY A 488 5.67 -7.07 5.68
N GLU A 489 6.56 -8.01 5.39
CA GLU A 489 7.71 -7.77 4.49
C GLU A 489 7.23 -7.34 3.09
N TRP A 490 6.17 -7.96 2.57
CA TRP A 490 5.58 -7.57 1.28
C TRP A 490 4.98 -6.16 1.30
N ILE A 491 4.27 -5.77 2.37
CA ILE A 491 3.63 -4.46 2.49
C ILE A 491 4.67 -3.33 2.46
N ILE A 492 5.75 -3.49 3.22
CA ILE A 492 6.86 -2.53 3.29
C ILE A 492 7.63 -2.48 1.96
N TRP A 493 7.88 -3.64 1.36
CA TRP A 493 8.56 -3.71 0.08
C TRP A 493 7.73 -3.15 -1.09
N ALA A 494 6.40 -3.31 -1.02
CA ALA A 494 5.49 -2.86 -2.05
C ALA A 494 5.47 -1.33 -2.17
N ARG A 495 5.22 -0.82 -3.37
CA ARG A 495 4.96 0.62 -3.60
C ARG A 495 3.45 0.87 -3.61
N ILE A 496 2.78 0.66 -2.47
CA ILE A 496 1.32 0.71 -2.38
C ILE A 496 0.78 2.07 -2.85
N SER A 497 1.45 3.15 -2.49
CA SER A 497 1.15 4.52 -2.95
C SER A 497 1.03 4.62 -4.49
N SER A 498 1.98 4.01 -5.20
CA SER A 498 2.00 3.97 -6.67
C SER A 498 0.97 3.01 -7.25
N LEU A 499 0.74 1.87 -6.59
CA LEU A 499 -0.25 0.87 -7.00
C LEU A 499 -1.68 1.44 -6.94
N VAL A 500 -2.06 2.06 -5.83
CA VAL A 500 -3.42 2.62 -5.64
C VAL A 500 -3.69 3.76 -6.65
N ARG A 501 -2.69 4.60 -6.91
CA ARG A 501 -2.76 5.61 -7.97
C ARG A 501 -2.97 4.97 -9.34
N PHE A 502 -2.16 3.96 -9.69
CA PHE A 502 -2.29 3.24 -10.95
C PHE A 502 -3.68 2.62 -11.10
N LEU A 503 -4.17 1.90 -10.09
CA LEU A 503 -5.48 1.25 -10.12
C LEU A 503 -6.62 2.25 -10.30
N SER A 504 -6.54 3.43 -9.68
CA SER A 504 -7.55 4.48 -9.83
C SER A 504 -7.60 5.02 -11.26
N VAL A 505 -6.44 5.37 -11.83
CA VAL A 505 -6.34 5.85 -13.22
C VAL A 505 -6.77 4.75 -14.20
N PHE A 506 -6.28 3.53 -13.98
CA PHE A 506 -6.65 2.37 -14.79
C PHE A 506 -8.16 2.12 -14.75
N ALA A 507 -8.81 2.17 -13.58
CA ALA A 507 -10.24 1.94 -13.45
C ALA A 507 -11.05 2.96 -14.28
N VAL A 508 -10.78 4.26 -14.14
CA VAL A 508 -11.50 5.29 -14.91
C VAL A 508 -11.22 5.18 -16.41
N THR A 509 -9.97 4.92 -16.81
CA THR A 509 -9.61 4.73 -18.22
C THR A 509 -10.23 3.47 -18.82
N ALA A 510 -10.21 2.35 -18.11
CA ALA A 510 -10.82 1.09 -18.55
C ALA A 510 -12.33 1.24 -18.72
N MET A 511 -13.03 1.92 -17.80
CA MET A 511 -14.45 2.22 -17.94
C MET A 511 -14.73 3.14 -19.13
N LEU A 512 -13.93 4.19 -19.33
CA LEU A 512 -14.05 5.08 -20.50
C LEU A 512 -13.86 4.33 -21.81
N ILE A 513 -12.85 3.46 -21.90
CA ILE A 513 -12.61 2.60 -23.08
C ILE A 513 -13.81 1.68 -23.29
N THR A 514 -14.28 1.01 -22.24
CA THR A 514 -15.39 0.04 -22.29
C THR A 514 -16.67 0.66 -22.85
N ILE A 515 -16.95 1.94 -22.57
CA ILE A 515 -18.16 2.59 -23.10
C ILE A 515 -17.92 3.32 -24.42
N THR A 516 -16.71 3.86 -24.66
CA THR A 516 -16.44 4.73 -25.82
C THR A 516 -16.07 3.94 -27.07
N VAL A 517 -15.25 2.90 -26.93
CA VAL A 517 -14.81 2.06 -28.07
C VAL A 517 -16.01 1.42 -28.78
N PRO A 518 -17.00 0.81 -28.09
CA PRO A 518 -18.17 0.23 -28.75
C PRO A 518 -18.99 1.24 -29.55
N LYS A 519 -19.15 2.47 -29.03
CA LYS A 519 -19.86 3.53 -29.75
C LYS A 519 -19.18 3.86 -31.07
N ILE A 520 -17.86 4.08 -31.03
CA ILE A 520 -17.06 4.42 -32.22
C ILE A 520 -17.07 3.24 -33.20
N TYR A 521 -16.91 2.02 -32.69
CA TYR A 521 -16.85 0.82 -33.49
C TYR A 521 -18.18 0.55 -34.22
N ASN A 522 -19.32 0.67 -33.54
CA ASN A 522 -20.63 0.52 -34.17
C ASN A 522 -20.86 1.55 -35.28
N ASP A 523 -20.43 2.79 -35.06
CA ASP A 523 -20.55 3.88 -36.02
C ASP A 523 -19.64 3.66 -37.25
N TYR A 524 -18.44 3.13 -37.01
CA TYR A 524 -17.53 2.68 -38.06
C TYR A 524 -18.13 1.54 -38.91
N GLU A 525 -18.68 0.50 -38.27
CA GLU A 525 -19.31 -0.61 -39.00
C GLU A 525 -20.51 -0.13 -39.81
N LYS A 526 -21.35 0.75 -39.24
CA LYS A 526 -22.50 1.36 -39.94
C LYS A 526 -22.10 2.14 -41.18
N SER A 527 -20.93 2.78 -41.20
CA SER A 527 -20.47 3.54 -42.37
C SER A 527 -19.76 2.70 -43.43
N HIS A 528 -19.31 1.48 -43.10
CA HIS A 528 -18.54 0.61 -44.01
C HIS A 528 -19.30 -0.62 -44.51
N GLN A 529 -20.25 -1.17 -43.75
CA GLN A 529 -21.01 -2.35 -44.14
C GLN A 529 -22.35 -1.97 -44.76
N ARG A 530 -22.63 -2.53 -45.94
CA ARG A 530 -23.93 -2.37 -46.63
C ARG A 530 -25.03 -3.28 -46.08
N ASP A 531 -24.66 -4.39 -45.43
CA ASP A 531 -25.60 -5.34 -44.84
C ASP A 531 -25.48 -5.31 -43.30
N ALA A 532 -26.55 -4.85 -42.64
CA ALA A 532 -26.63 -4.77 -41.18
C ALA A 532 -26.55 -6.14 -40.50
N ARG A 533 -26.78 -7.26 -41.21
CA ARG A 533 -26.72 -8.62 -40.65
C ARG A 533 -25.30 -9.06 -40.30
N HIS A 534 -24.27 -8.44 -40.89
CA HIS A 534 -22.88 -8.90 -40.80
C HIS A 534 -22.00 -8.12 -39.80
N ASN A 535 -22.59 -7.20 -39.02
CA ASN A 535 -21.86 -6.44 -38.01
C ASN A 535 -21.47 -7.31 -36.81
N LEU A 536 -20.43 -6.91 -36.07
CA LEU A 536 -19.88 -7.69 -34.97
C LEU A 536 -20.93 -7.99 -33.89
N ARG A 537 -21.82 -7.03 -33.61
CA ARG A 537 -22.90 -7.19 -32.63
C ARG A 537 -23.82 -8.35 -32.99
N ASN A 538 -24.22 -8.44 -34.26
CA ASN A 538 -25.11 -9.47 -34.78
C ASN A 538 -24.40 -10.82 -34.95
N LYS A 539 -23.12 -10.83 -35.36
CA LYS A 539 -22.28 -12.05 -35.36
C LYS A 539 -22.12 -12.65 -33.97
N THR A 540 -21.90 -11.79 -32.97
CA THR A 540 -21.82 -12.21 -31.56
C THR A 540 -23.15 -12.79 -31.09
N LEU A 541 -24.28 -12.18 -31.49
CA LEU A 541 -25.61 -12.69 -31.18
C LEU A 541 -25.90 -14.05 -31.84
N LEU A 542 -25.50 -14.22 -33.10
CA LEU A 542 -25.60 -15.49 -33.82
C LEU A 542 -24.77 -16.58 -33.14
N SER A 543 -23.54 -16.28 -32.73
CA SER A 543 -22.67 -17.23 -32.01
C SER A 543 -23.30 -17.70 -30.70
N ILE A 544 -23.99 -16.80 -29.98
CA ILE A 544 -24.76 -17.17 -28.77
C ILE A 544 -25.89 -18.14 -29.13
N HIS A 545 -26.59 -17.91 -30.25
CA HIS A 545 -27.68 -18.76 -30.72
C HIS A 545 -27.19 -20.14 -31.18
N GLU A 546 -26.07 -20.21 -31.90
CA GLU A 546 -25.43 -21.47 -32.32
C GLU A 546 -25.02 -22.33 -31.13
N ILE A 547 -24.48 -21.72 -30.07
CA ILE A 547 -24.19 -22.42 -28.81
C ILE A 547 -25.50 -22.91 -28.16
N ASN A 548 -26.58 -22.11 -28.20
CA ASN A 548 -27.89 -22.51 -27.63
C ASN A 548 -28.50 -23.73 -28.32
N VAL A 549 -28.40 -23.83 -29.65
CA VAL A 549 -28.91 -24.99 -30.43
C VAL A 549 -27.93 -26.17 -30.42
N GLY A 550 -26.75 -25.99 -29.82
CA GLY A 550 -25.75 -27.05 -29.68
C GLY A 550 -25.00 -27.36 -30.98
N ILE A 551 -24.84 -26.37 -31.87
CA ILE A 551 -23.95 -26.45 -33.04
C ILE A 551 -22.48 -26.42 -32.60
N ASN A 552 -22.15 -25.64 -31.56
CA ASN A 552 -20.79 -25.47 -31.07
C ASN A 552 -20.62 -26.10 -29.66
N ARG A 553 -20.35 -27.41 -29.59
CA ARG A 553 -20.32 -28.22 -28.34
C ARG A 553 -18.91 -28.44 -27.79
N GLY A 554 -18.13 -27.37 -27.60
CA GLY A 554 -16.87 -27.45 -26.87
C GLY A 554 -17.06 -27.54 -25.35
N ILE A 555 -16.10 -28.11 -24.62
CA ILE A 555 -16.07 -28.08 -23.14
C ILE A 555 -16.05 -26.65 -22.57
N TYR A 556 -15.61 -25.68 -23.38
CA TYR A 556 -15.57 -24.25 -23.05
C TYR A 556 -16.79 -23.46 -23.54
N ALA A 557 -17.78 -24.11 -24.18
CA ALA A 557 -18.91 -23.43 -24.82
C ALA A 557 -19.72 -22.55 -23.84
N GLY A 558 -19.83 -22.97 -22.57
CA GLY A 558 -20.47 -22.16 -21.53
C GLY A 558 -19.73 -20.85 -21.24
N ILE A 559 -18.40 -20.92 -21.10
CA ILE A 559 -17.55 -19.74 -20.87
C ILE A 559 -17.57 -18.83 -22.10
N GLN A 560 -17.45 -19.41 -23.30
CA GLN A 560 -17.54 -18.67 -24.57
C GLN A 560 -18.87 -17.93 -24.70
N LYS A 561 -19.99 -18.59 -24.39
CA LYS A 561 -21.31 -17.95 -24.38
C LYS A 561 -21.36 -16.78 -23.41
N HIS A 562 -20.82 -16.91 -22.20
CA HIS A 562 -20.77 -15.79 -21.25
C HIS A 562 -19.95 -14.61 -21.76
N ILE A 563 -18.79 -14.86 -22.38
CA ILE A 563 -17.96 -13.82 -23.00
C ILE A 563 -18.76 -13.12 -24.11
N PHE A 564 -19.35 -13.87 -25.03
CA PHE A 564 -20.14 -13.30 -26.13
C PHE A 564 -21.34 -12.50 -25.64
N VAL A 565 -22.05 -12.95 -24.61
CA VAL A 565 -23.16 -12.20 -24.00
C VAL A 565 -22.70 -10.83 -23.49
N TRP A 566 -21.55 -10.76 -22.80
CA TRP A 566 -21.02 -9.49 -22.32
C TRP A 566 -20.49 -8.59 -23.44
N VAL A 567 -19.80 -9.16 -24.43
CA VAL A 567 -19.38 -8.42 -25.63
C VAL A 567 -20.60 -7.81 -26.35
N HIS A 568 -21.66 -8.61 -26.53
CA HIS A 568 -22.90 -8.13 -27.15
C HIS A 568 -23.55 -7.00 -26.33
N ARG A 569 -23.66 -7.14 -25.01
CA ARG A 569 -24.18 -6.08 -24.11
C ARG A 569 -23.41 -4.78 -24.24
N ILE A 570 -22.08 -4.87 -24.24
CA ILE A 570 -21.18 -3.71 -24.35
C ILE A 570 -21.36 -3.02 -25.71
N LEU A 571 -21.45 -3.79 -26.80
CA LEU A 571 -21.72 -3.28 -28.14
C LEU A 571 -23.13 -2.66 -28.25
N GLN A 572 -24.13 -3.22 -27.57
CA GLN A 572 -25.51 -2.75 -27.64
C GLN A 572 -25.75 -1.47 -26.81
N PHE A 573 -25.04 -1.30 -25.70
CA PHE A 573 -25.25 -0.22 -24.72
C PHE A 573 -25.41 1.19 -25.30
N PRO A 574 -24.51 1.72 -26.16
CA PRO A 574 -24.61 3.10 -26.66
C PRO A 574 -25.81 3.36 -27.59
N GLU A 575 -26.41 2.31 -28.17
CA GLU A 575 -27.56 2.43 -29.07
C GLU A 575 -28.88 2.19 -28.34
N GLU A 576 -28.90 1.24 -27.42
CA GLU A 576 -30.09 0.89 -26.66
C GLU A 576 -30.41 1.94 -25.58
N GLN A 577 -29.38 2.44 -24.90
CA GLN A 577 -29.54 3.38 -23.78
C GLN A 577 -28.67 4.62 -23.99
N PRO A 578 -28.86 5.41 -25.07
CA PRO A 578 -27.97 6.51 -25.44
C PRO A 578 -27.85 7.59 -24.37
N TYR A 579 -28.93 7.89 -23.64
CA TYR A 579 -28.92 8.89 -22.56
C TYR A 579 -28.19 8.38 -21.31
N VAL A 580 -28.33 7.09 -20.97
CA VAL A 580 -27.61 6.46 -19.85
C VAL A 580 -26.12 6.36 -20.19
N TRP A 581 -25.80 6.00 -21.43
CA TRP A 581 -24.44 6.02 -21.95
C TRP A 581 -23.81 7.41 -21.83
N ALA A 582 -24.53 8.47 -22.22
CA ALA A 582 -24.06 9.85 -22.11
C ALA A 582 -23.84 10.27 -20.65
N LEU A 583 -24.74 9.88 -19.74
CA LEU A 583 -24.58 10.08 -18.29
C LEU A 583 -23.29 9.43 -17.78
N CYS A 584 -23.03 8.17 -18.14
CA CYS A 584 -21.79 7.47 -17.77
C CYS A 584 -20.55 8.17 -18.34
N PHE A 585 -20.59 8.55 -19.62
CA PHE A 585 -19.49 9.21 -20.31
C PHE A 585 -19.14 10.56 -19.68
N ILE A 586 -20.14 11.41 -19.42
CA ILE A 586 -19.95 12.71 -18.77
C ILE A 586 -19.44 12.54 -17.34
N CYS A 587 -19.98 11.58 -16.57
CA CYS A 587 -19.52 11.31 -15.21
C CYS A 587 -18.04 10.90 -15.20
N LEU A 588 -17.64 9.95 -16.03
CA LEU A 588 -16.24 9.48 -16.07
C LEU A 588 -15.26 10.57 -16.53
N LEU A 589 -15.63 11.37 -17.55
CA LEU A 589 -14.81 12.52 -17.95
C LEU A 589 -14.74 13.58 -16.84
N GLY A 590 -15.84 13.85 -16.15
CA GLY A 590 -15.88 14.74 -15.00
C GLY A 590 -14.96 14.28 -13.88
N LEU A 591 -15.04 13.01 -13.47
CA LEU A 591 -14.18 12.44 -12.43
C LEU A 591 -12.68 12.46 -12.82
N LEU A 592 -12.37 12.44 -14.12
CA LEU A 592 -10.99 12.54 -14.59
C LEU A 592 -10.46 13.98 -14.58
N THR A 593 -11.32 14.99 -14.79
CA THR A 593 -10.90 16.35 -15.19
C THR A 593 -11.39 17.50 -14.30
N LEU A 594 -12.42 17.28 -13.49
CA LEU A 594 -13.07 18.27 -12.66
C LEU A 594 -12.86 17.96 -11.17
N PRO A 595 -13.02 18.96 -10.28
CA PRO A 595 -13.06 18.69 -8.85
C PRO A 595 -14.28 17.81 -8.54
N TRP A 596 -14.07 16.79 -7.72
CA TRP A 596 -15.15 15.88 -7.32
C TRP A 596 -16.06 16.52 -6.31
N PHE A 597 -15.51 17.23 -5.33
CA PHE A 597 -16.27 17.99 -4.33
C PHE A 597 -15.42 19.09 -3.68
N ARG A 598 -16.10 20.06 -3.05
CA ARG A 598 -15.50 21.12 -2.21
C ARG A 598 -15.86 20.86 -0.75
N ALA A 599 -14.90 20.99 0.15
CA ALA A 599 -15.12 20.73 1.58
C ALA A 599 -14.14 21.50 2.48
N ALA A 600 -14.43 21.58 3.78
CA ALA A 600 -13.53 22.14 4.77
C ALA A 600 -12.49 21.09 5.19
N PHE A 601 -11.43 20.94 4.39
CA PHE A 601 -10.39 19.97 4.69
C PHE A 601 -9.51 20.38 5.88
N ILE A 602 -9.45 21.67 6.23
CA ILE A 602 -8.69 22.17 7.38
C ILE A 602 -9.59 23.06 8.26
N PRO A 603 -10.52 22.48 9.05
CA PRO A 603 -11.43 23.23 9.91
C PRO A 603 -10.79 24.31 10.80
N SER A 604 -9.54 24.12 11.25
CA SER A 604 -8.80 25.07 12.09
C SER A 604 -8.39 26.38 11.40
N GLY A 605 -8.53 26.48 10.07
CA GLY A 605 -8.19 27.70 9.33
C GLY A 605 -8.94 28.93 9.86
N LYS A 606 -8.37 30.13 9.68
CA LYS A 606 -8.98 31.36 10.20
C LYS A 606 -10.08 31.89 9.28
N ASP A 607 -9.95 31.68 7.97
CA ASP A 607 -10.90 32.11 6.95
C ASP A 607 -11.33 30.97 6.00
N GLU A 608 -12.28 31.24 5.09
CA GLU A 608 -12.73 30.23 4.13
C GLU A 608 -11.62 29.73 3.20
N GLY A 609 -10.63 30.56 2.90
CA GLY A 609 -9.57 30.21 1.96
C GLY A 609 -8.53 29.25 2.53
N GLU A 610 -8.33 29.33 3.85
CA GLU A 610 -7.54 28.37 4.60
C GLU A 610 -8.29 27.06 4.84
N LYS A 611 -9.59 27.14 5.16
CA LYS A 611 -10.42 25.98 5.49
C LYS A 611 -10.76 25.11 4.29
N MET A 612 -11.18 25.75 3.19
CA MET A 612 -11.83 25.08 2.08
C MET A 612 -10.83 24.66 1.01
N GLY A 613 -11.05 23.47 0.46
CA GLY A 613 -10.32 22.99 -0.71
C GLY A 613 -11.21 22.21 -1.67
N PHE A 614 -10.65 21.89 -2.83
CA PHE A 614 -11.27 21.05 -3.84
C PHE A 614 -10.57 19.70 -3.89
N PHE A 615 -11.36 18.63 -3.82
CA PHE A 615 -10.90 17.28 -4.05
C PHE A 615 -10.79 17.01 -5.55
N TYR A 616 -9.61 16.62 -6.02
CA TYR A 616 -9.43 16.04 -7.35
C TYR A 616 -8.95 14.61 -7.23
N LEU A 617 -9.15 13.82 -8.28
CA LEU A 617 -8.44 12.56 -8.46
C LEU A 617 -6.92 12.70 -8.23
N TRP A 618 -6.37 13.85 -8.64
CA TRP A 618 -4.94 14.17 -8.66
C TRP A 618 -4.36 14.74 -7.35
N GLY A 619 -5.19 15.06 -6.35
CA GLY A 619 -4.78 15.67 -5.08
C GLY A 619 -5.80 16.67 -4.55
N LEU A 620 -5.48 17.34 -3.45
CA LEU A 620 -6.29 18.44 -2.92
C LEU A 620 -5.76 19.77 -3.44
N LEU A 621 -6.67 20.65 -3.88
CA LEU A 621 -6.35 22.00 -4.34
C LEU A 621 -6.95 23.03 -3.39
N PHE A 622 -6.10 23.80 -2.73
CA PHE A 622 -6.50 24.93 -1.89
C PHE A 622 -6.39 26.25 -2.66
N GLU A 623 -6.80 27.35 -2.03
CA GLU A 623 -6.67 28.69 -2.60
C GLU A 623 -5.22 29.01 -3.04
N LYS A 624 -5.09 29.98 -3.94
CA LYS A 624 -3.81 30.39 -4.55
C LYS A 624 -3.07 29.25 -5.28
N HIS A 625 -3.82 28.26 -5.78
CA HIS A 625 -3.31 27.12 -6.55
C HIS A 625 -2.30 26.23 -5.80
N GLN A 626 -2.48 26.10 -4.48
CA GLN A 626 -1.64 25.24 -3.66
C GLN A 626 -2.13 23.80 -3.68
N TRP A 627 -1.32 22.90 -4.23
CA TRP A 627 -1.61 21.48 -4.29
C TRP A 627 -1.05 20.71 -3.10
N VAL A 628 -1.84 19.76 -2.60
CA VAL A 628 -1.40 18.72 -1.67
C VAL A 628 -1.56 17.38 -2.39
N PRO A 629 -0.46 16.76 -2.85
CA PRO A 629 -0.50 15.55 -3.69
C PRO A 629 -0.64 14.26 -2.85
N LEU A 630 -1.69 14.18 -2.02
CA LEU A 630 -1.87 13.10 -1.06
C LEU A 630 -3.24 12.42 -1.19
N ASP A 631 -3.27 11.11 -0.96
CA ASP A 631 -4.37 10.24 -0.50
C ASP A 631 -5.68 10.18 -1.29
N THR A 632 -5.89 11.11 -2.22
CA THR A 632 -7.11 11.17 -3.02
C THR A 632 -7.32 9.89 -3.82
N TRP A 633 -6.24 9.20 -4.18
CA TRP A 633 -6.26 7.91 -4.87
C TRP A 633 -6.93 6.79 -4.08
N LEU A 634 -6.68 6.71 -2.77
CA LEU A 634 -7.27 5.67 -1.92
C LEU A 634 -8.79 5.84 -1.82
N TYR A 635 -9.23 7.08 -1.62
CA TYR A 635 -10.64 7.41 -1.71
C TYR A 635 -11.20 7.16 -3.12
N ALA A 636 -10.47 7.59 -4.15
CA ALA A 636 -10.91 7.53 -5.54
C ALA A 636 -11.16 6.11 -6.01
N ILE A 637 -10.28 5.14 -5.73
CA ILE A 637 -10.49 3.75 -6.16
C ILE A 637 -11.77 3.18 -5.55
N PHE A 638 -12.02 3.43 -4.26
CA PHE A 638 -13.25 2.97 -3.61
C PHE A 638 -14.49 3.59 -4.27
N GLN A 639 -14.49 4.90 -4.53
CA GLN A 639 -15.63 5.54 -5.18
C GLN A 639 -15.80 5.09 -6.63
N LEU A 640 -14.73 4.96 -7.41
CA LEU A 640 -14.76 4.50 -8.79
C LEU A 640 -15.30 3.08 -8.89
N THR A 641 -14.90 2.18 -8.01
CA THR A 641 -15.38 0.80 -7.99
C THR A 641 -16.84 0.72 -7.54
N PHE A 642 -17.14 1.25 -6.35
CA PHE A 642 -18.42 1.00 -5.68
C PHE A 642 -19.52 1.99 -6.04
N ASN A 643 -19.21 3.27 -6.27
CA ASN A 643 -20.23 4.24 -6.68
C ASN A 643 -20.42 4.32 -8.18
N VAL A 644 -19.42 3.99 -9.00
CA VAL A 644 -19.51 4.23 -10.45
C VAL A 644 -19.53 2.91 -11.22
N GLY A 645 -18.48 2.10 -11.07
CA GLY A 645 -18.26 0.88 -11.84
C GLY A 645 -19.40 -0.12 -11.71
N ILE A 646 -19.89 -0.38 -10.48
CA ILE A 646 -21.02 -1.30 -10.27
C ILE A 646 -22.28 -0.87 -11.01
N PHE A 647 -22.63 0.43 -11.02
CA PHE A 647 -23.81 0.91 -11.75
C PHE A 647 -23.59 0.91 -13.27
N ILE A 648 -22.38 1.24 -13.76
CA ILE A 648 -22.07 1.12 -15.19
C ILE A 648 -22.23 -0.33 -15.66
N LEU A 649 -21.69 -1.30 -14.92
CA LEU A 649 -21.85 -2.73 -15.20
C LEU A 649 -23.31 -3.15 -15.18
N TYR A 650 -24.09 -2.65 -14.21
CA TYR A 650 -25.52 -2.89 -14.14
C TYR A 650 -26.29 -2.30 -15.33
N PHE A 651 -25.97 -1.08 -15.77
CA PHE A 651 -26.59 -0.47 -16.95
C PHE A 651 -26.26 -1.22 -18.24
N ILE A 652 -25.00 -1.64 -18.40
CA ILE A 652 -24.59 -2.51 -19.52
C ILE A 652 -25.37 -3.82 -19.48
N TRP A 653 -25.53 -4.44 -18.31
CA TRP A 653 -26.32 -5.66 -18.16
C TRP A 653 -27.78 -5.47 -18.59
N LYS A 654 -28.41 -4.34 -18.26
CA LYS A 654 -29.80 -4.02 -18.68
C LYS A 654 -29.97 -3.68 -20.16
N SER A 655 -28.89 -3.57 -20.93
CA SER A 655 -28.97 -3.18 -22.34
C SER A 655 -29.57 -4.27 -23.22
N THR A 656 -29.60 -5.53 -22.78
CA THR A 656 -30.06 -6.66 -23.60
C THR A 656 -31.26 -7.34 -22.94
N SER A 657 -32.24 -7.83 -23.71
CA SER A 657 -33.38 -8.58 -23.17
C SER A 657 -33.14 -10.10 -23.20
N ALA A 658 -33.79 -10.85 -22.29
CA ALA A 658 -33.69 -12.32 -22.25
C ALA A 658 -34.08 -12.98 -23.58
N TYR A 659 -35.01 -12.36 -24.29
CA TYR A 659 -35.53 -12.82 -25.56
C TYR A 659 -34.49 -12.74 -26.69
N GLN A 660 -33.65 -11.69 -26.71
CA GLN A 660 -32.57 -11.56 -27.69
C GLN A 660 -31.52 -12.67 -27.53
N LEU A 661 -31.20 -13.07 -26.29
CA LEU A 661 -30.13 -14.03 -25.99
C LEU A 661 -30.52 -15.51 -26.16
N THR A 662 -31.79 -15.81 -26.43
CA THR A 662 -32.32 -17.18 -26.50
C THR A 662 -32.71 -17.51 -27.93
N CYS A 663 -32.19 -18.61 -28.48
CA CYS A 663 -32.54 -19.07 -29.81
C CYS A 663 -33.86 -19.84 -29.79
N LYS A 664 -34.82 -19.49 -30.65
CA LYS A 664 -36.09 -20.23 -30.78
C LYS A 664 -35.93 -21.64 -31.36
N GLY A 665 -34.91 -21.85 -32.20
CA GLY A 665 -34.57 -23.17 -32.75
C GLY A 665 -34.06 -24.18 -31.71
N SER A 666 -33.83 -23.77 -30.46
CA SER A 666 -33.37 -24.66 -29.38
C SER A 666 -34.45 -25.60 -28.83
N GLY A 667 -35.69 -25.51 -29.31
CA GLY A 667 -36.80 -26.37 -28.88
C GLY A 667 -37.35 -26.05 -27.48
N GLN A 668 -36.98 -24.91 -26.88
CA GLN A 668 -37.55 -24.48 -25.60
C GLN A 668 -39.04 -24.11 -25.76
N GLN A 669 -39.92 -24.92 -25.15
CA GLN A 669 -41.38 -24.73 -25.20
C GLN A 669 -41.90 -23.56 -24.35
N HIS A 670 -41.05 -22.95 -23.51
CA HIS A 670 -41.42 -21.84 -22.63
C HIS A 670 -40.65 -20.57 -22.99
N PRO A 671 -41.29 -19.39 -22.90
CA PRO A 671 -40.61 -18.12 -23.13
C PRO A 671 -39.43 -17.97 -22.15
N PRO A 672 -38.32 -17.37 -22.58
CA PRO A 672 -37.14 -17.25 -21.73
C PRO A 672 -37.50 -16.46 -20.47
N SER A 673 -37.09 -16.99 -19.31
CA SER A 673 -37.32 -16.31 -18.04
C SER A 673 -36.65 -14.93 -18.06
N ARG A 674 -37.32 -13.93 -17.48
CA ARG A 674 -36.74 -12.58 -17.30
C ARG A 674 -35.32 -12.68 -16.73
N LEU A 675 -34.41 -11.85 -17.25
CA LEU A 675 -33.06 -11.72 -16.71
C LEU A 675 -33.14 -11.35 -15.22
N VAL A 676 -32.16 -11.78 -14.44
CA VAL A 676 -32.11 -11.49 -12.99
C VAL A 676 -32.19 -9.97 -12.73
N CYS A 677 -31.51 -9.15 -13.55
CA CYS A 677 -31.54 -7.70 -13.47
C CYS A 677 -32.92 -7.05 -13.74
N ASP A 678 -33.84 -7.76 -14.40
CA ASP A 678 -35.20 -7.30 -14.67
C ASP A 678 -36.22 -7.80 -13.62
N ARG A 679 -35.77 -8.57 -12.62
CA ARG A 679 -36.65 -9.05 -11.54
C ARG A 679 -36.80 -7.99 -10.45
N VAL A 680 -38.03 -7.77 -10.01
CA VAL A 680 -38.38 -6.75 -9.00
C VAL A 680 -37.57 -6.91 -7.70
N TRP A 681 -37.38 -8.14 -7.21
CA TRP A 681 -36.59 -8.37 -5.99
C TRP A 681 -35.13 -7.94 -6.15
N PHE A 682 -34.53 -8.15 -7.33
CA PHE A 682 -33.16 -7.73 -7.59
C PHE A 682 -33.08 -6.21 -7.75
N GLN A 683 -34.07 -5.59 -8.39
CA GLN A 683 -34.16 -4.13 -8.47
C GLN A 683 -34.29 -3.49 -7.09
N ALA A 684 -35.04 -4.11 -6.17
CA ALA A 684 -35.10 -3.68 -4.77
C ALA A 684 -33.72 -3.78 -4.09
N LEU A 685 -32.95 -4.86 -4.33
CA LEU A 685 -31.58 -4.97 -3.83
C LEU A 685 -30.66 -3.87 -4.38
N VAL A 686 -30.77 -3.54 -5.67
CA VAL A 686 -29.99 -2.45 -6.29
C VAL A 686 -30.40 -1.09 -5.68
N LEU A 687 -31.68 -0.90 -5.35
CA LEU A 687 -32.14 0.30 -4.65
C LEU A 687 -31.58 0.38 -3.21
N VAL A 688 -31.58 -0.72 -2.47
CA VAL A 688 -30.94 -0.80 -1.13
C VAL A 688 -29.45 -0.48 -1.24
N TYR A 689 -28.77 -1.03 -2.24
CA TYR A 689 -27.37 -0.71 -2.52
C TYR A 689 -27.18 0.78 -2.82
N TRP A 690 -28.06 1.39 -3.63
CA TRP A 690 -28.04 2.83 -3.90
C TRP A 690 -28.25 3.67 -2.64
N VAL A 691 -29.21 3.30 -1.76
CA VAL A 691 -29.42 4.00 -0.47
C VAL A 691 -28.16 3.93 0.39
N TRP A 692 -27.51 2.77 0.45
CA TRP A 692 -26.23 2.63 1.16
C TRP A 692 -25.14 3.54 0.58
N ARG A 693 -25.10 3.72 -0.75
CA ARG A 693 -24.14 4.65 -1.39
C ARG A 693 -24.45 6.12 -1.09
N VAL A 694 -25.72 6.51 -1.07
CA VAL A 694 -26.15 7.87 -0.68
C VAL A 694 -25.76 8.16 0.76
N GLN A 695 -25.97 7.20 1.67
CA GLN A 695 -25.54 7.33 3.08
C GLN A 695 -24.04 7.60 3.19
N GLY A 696 -23.20 6.87 2.42
CA GLY A 696 -21.75 7.10 2.45
C GLY A 696 -21.33 8.51 2.00
N LEU A 697 -22.05 9.14 1.05
CA LEU A 697 -21.78 10.54 0.68
C LEU A 697 -22.30 11.53 1.72
N TRP A 698 -23.38 11.20 2.42
CA TRP A 698 -23.86 11.98 3.55
C TRP A 698 -22.84 11.97 4.70
N ASP A 699 -22.32 10.79 5.04
CA ASP A 699 -21.30 10.63 6.07
C ASP A 699 -20.07 11.48 5.70
N LEU A 700 -19.61 11.44 4.45
CA LEU A 700 -18.53 12.32 3.95
C LEU A 700 -18.81 13.81 4.17
N ALA A 701 -20.05 14.26 3.93
CA ALA A 701 -20.43 15.65 4.14
C ALA A 701 -20.44 16.05 5.62
N THR A 702 -20.74 15.10 6.51
CA THR A 702 -20.64 15.31 7.96
C THR A 702 -19.18 15.38 8.43
N PHE A 703 -18.27 14.57 7.85
CA PHE A 703 -16.84 14.59 8.19
C PHE A 703 -16.18 15.96 7.95
N TYR A 704 -16.54 16.64 6.86
CA TYR A 704 -15.92 17.91 6.46
C TYR A 704 -16.77 19.16 6.75
N GLY A 705 -17.71 19.07 7.69
CA GLY A 705 -18.38 20.22 8.30
C GLY A 705 -19.18 21.12 7.33
N GLY A 706 -19.65 20.57 6.20
CA GLY A 706 -20.22 21.39 5.12
C GLY A 706 -21.24 20.64 4.28
N VAL A 707 -22.45 20.43 4.81
CA VAL A 707 -23.56 19.74 4.10
C VAL A 707 -23.83 20.38 2.74
N TYR A 708 -23.90 21.72 2.67
CA TYR A 708 -24.14 22.43 1.42
C TYR A 708 -23.01 22.26 0.40
N PRO A 709 -21.74 22.67 0.67
CA PRO A 709 -20.69 22.56 -0.33
C PRO A 709 -20.34 21.10 -0.70
N THR A 710 -20.39 20.18 0.25
CA THR A 710 -19.98 18.78 0.03
C THR A 710 -21.08 17.92 -0.63
N LEU A 711 -22.35 18.32 -0.59
CA LEU A 711 -23.41 17.64 -1.34
C LEU A 711 -23.77 18.34 -2.66
N VAL A 712 -23.79 19.68 -2.70
CA VAL A 712 -24.20 20.44 -3.90
C VAL A 712 -23.09 20.46 -4.95
N PHE A 713 -21.85 20.72 -4.54
CA PHE A 713 -20.70 20.75 -5.46
C PHE A 713 -20.06 19.38 -5.64
N ASN A 714 -20.82 18.29 -5.53
CA ASN A 714 -20.29 16.94 -5.56
C ASN A 714 -20.75 16.15 -6.78
N LEU A 715 -19.80 15.81 -7.67
CA LEU A 715 -20.07 15.05 -8.90
C LEU A 715 -20.72 13.70 -8.63
N LEU A 716 -20.38 13.03 -7.52
CA LEU A 716 -20.93 11.73 -7.17
C LEU A 716 -22.38 11.83 -6.68
N VAL A 717 -22.79 12.94 -6.08
CA VAL A 717 -24.20 13.18 -5.72
C VAL A 717 -25.04 13.31 -6.99
N TRP A 718 -24.60 14.12 -7.96
CA TRP A 718 -25.28 14.25 -9.25
C TRP A 718 -25.32 12.94 -10.03
N TRP A 719 -24.24 12.16 -9.98
CA TRP A 719 -24.22 10.81 -10.52
C TRP A 719 -25.26 9.90 -9.85
N LEU A 720 -25.35 9.86 -8.52
CA LEU A 720 -26.33 9.03 -7.81
C LEU A 720 -27.78 9.49 -8.05
N ILE A 721 -28.03 10.79 -8.22
CA ILE A 721 -29.33 11.30 -8.67
C ILE A 721 -29.65 10.76 -10.07
N GLY A 722 -28.69 10.83 -10.99
CA GLY A 722 -28.81 10.24 -12.33
C GLY A 722 -29.10 8.73 -12.28
N VAL A 723 -28.39 7.99 -11.43
CA VAL A 723 -28.64 6.56 -11.18
C VAL A 723 -30.08 6.33 -10.70
N ALA A 724 -30.56 7.12 -9.74
CA ALA A 724 -31.94 6.99 -9.23
C ALA A 724 -32.98 7.20 -10.34
N VAL A 725 -32.78 8.21 -11.20
CA VAL A 725 -33.63 8.43 -12.37
C VAL A 725 -33.62 7.22 -13.30
N VAL A 726 -32.45 6.63 -13.57
CA VAL A 726 -32.33 5.42 -14.40
C VAL A 726 -33.00 4.20 -13.75
N LEU A 727 -32.89 4.04 -12.42
CA LEU A 727 -33.54 2.93 -11.70
C LEU A 727 -35.08 3.03 -11.74
N VAL A 728 -35.62 4.23 -11.68
CA VAL A 728 -37.07 4.47 -11.67
C VAL A 728 -37.64 4.50 -13.09
N MET A 729 -37.05 5.30 -13.98
CA MET A 729 -37.60 5.66 -15.30
C MET A 729 -36.83 5.04 -16.48
N GLY A 730 -35.67 4.42 -16.25
CA GLY A 730 -34.90 3.76 -17.30
C GLY A 730 -35.56 2.47 -17.80
N LYS A 731 -34.95 1.85 -18.82
CA LYS A 731 -35.41 0.60 -19.44
C LYS A 731 -35.71 -0.47 -18.38
N ASN A 732 -36.91 -1.05 -18.38
CA ASN A 732 -37.39 -2.02 -17.39
C ASN A 732 -37.24 -1.51 -15.94
N GLY A 733 -37.40 -0.21 -15.71
CA GLY A 733 -37.30 0.41 -14.38
C GLY A 733 -38.46 0.04 -13.46
N LEU A 734 -38.44 0.57 -12.24
CA LEU A 734 -39.52 0.34 -11.26
C LEU A 734 -40.87 0.87 -11.76
N TYR A 735 -40.89 2.01 -12.44
CA TYR A 735 -42.13 2.59 -12.98
C TYR A 735 -42.77 1.68 -14.04
N GLU A 736 -41.99 1.19 -15.01
CA GLU A 736 -42.48 0.26 -16.03
C GLU A 736 -42.88 -1.09 -15.43
N SER A 737 -42.13 -1.58 -14.44
CA SER A 737 -42.43 -2.85 -13.76
C SER A 737 -43.75 -2.81 -12.98
N ILE A 738 -44.13 -1.64 -12.46
CA ILE A 738 -45.41 -1.41 -11.77
C ILE A 738 -46.54 -1.21 -12.80
N LYS A 739 -46.30 -0.43 -13.86
CA LYS A 739 -47.31 -0.07 -14.86
C LYS A 739 -47.67 -1.22 -15.82
N ASN A 740 -46.70 -2.04 -16.20
CA ASN A 740 -46.85 -3.08 -17.23
C ASN A 740 -46.93 -4.50 -16.65
N ARG A 741 -47.63 -4.71 -15.53
CA ARG A 741 -47.88 -6.06 -14.97
C ARG A 741 -48.54 -7.04 -15.95
N HIS A 742 -49.09 -6.58 -17.08
CA HIS A 742 -49.83 -7.40 -18.05
C HIS A 742 -49.38 -7.33 -19.53
N GLN A 743 -48.27 -6.66 -19.89
CA GLN A 743 -47.78 -6.69 -21.28
C GLN A 743 -46.57 -7.64 -21.42
N THR A 744 -46.75 -8.71 -22.21
CA THR A 744 -45.78 -9.80 -22.42
C THR A 744 -45.42 -9.98 -23.89
N SER A 745 -45.26 -8.90 -24.65
CA SER A 745 -44.79 -9.01 -26.02
C SER A 745 -43.94 -7.81 -26.42
N GLU A 746 -42.62 -7.95 -26.31
CA GLU A 746 -41.70 -7.12 -27.10
C GLU A 746 -41.78 -7.57 -28.57
N PRO A 747 -41.79 -6.64 -29.54
CA PRO A 747 -41.83 -6.98 -30.96
C PRO A 747 -40.56 -7.73 -31.34
N VAL A 748 -40.81 -8.86 -31.99
CA VAL A 748 -39.81 -9.81 -32.44
C VAL A 748 -39.22 -9.29 -33.76
N GLY A 749 -38.31 -8.32 -33.69
CA GLY A 749 -38.03 -7.50 -34.88
C GLY A 749 -36.71 -7.73 -35.62
N VAL A 750 -35.66 -8.33 -35.03
CA VAL A 750 -34.34 -8.42 -35.69
C VAL A 750 -33.57 -9.71 -35.36
N ALA A 751 -33.68 -10.20 -34.11
CA ALA A 751 -32.96 -11.40 -33.67
C ALA A 751 -33.43 -12.70 -34.35
N LEU A 752 -34.68 -12.73 -34.86
CA LEU A 752 -35.15 -13.86 -35.66
C LEU A 752 -34.55 -13.86 -37.05
N GLU A 753 -34.40 -12.69 -37.68
CA GLU A 753 -34.06 -12.57 -39.10
C GLU A 753 -32.61 -12.94 -39.40
N ILE A 754 -31.72 -12.86 -38.41
CA ILE A 754 -30.29 -13.14 -38.58
C ILE A 754 -29.87 -14.58 -38.23
N CYS A 755 -30.74 -15.36 -37.57
CA CYS A 755 -30.43 -16.72 -37.12
C CYS A 755 -31.26 -17.73 -37.90
N PRO A 756 -30.65 -18.57 -38.76
CA PRO A 756 -31.38 -19.56 -39.55
C PRO A 756 -32.29 -20.46 -38.71
N SER A 757 -31.78 -20.98 -37.60
CA SER A 757 -32.57 -21.82 -36.67
C SER A 757 -33.75 -21.09 -36.02
N CYS A 758 -33.69 -19.75 -35.90
CA CYS A 758 -34.81 -18.94 -35.44
C CYS A 758 -35.83 -18.68 -36.56
N VAL A 759 -35.38 -18.47 -37.80
CA VAL A 759 -36.24 -18.33 -38.99
C VAL A 759 -37.01 -19.62 -39.24
N ASP A 760 -36.31 -20.75 -39.23
CA ASP A 760 -36.89 -22.08 -39.45
C ASP A 760 -37.93 -22.43 -38.39
N ALA A 761 -37.66 -22.07 -37.13
CA ALA A 761 -38.58 -22.33 -36.02
C ALA A 761 -39.86 -21.48 -36.03
N VAL A 762 -39.90 -20.38 -36.79
CA VAL A 762 -41.05 -19.46 -36.87
C VAL A 762 -41.81 -19.58 -38.20
N GLY A 763 -41.30 -20.39 -39.15
CA GLY A 763 -41.96 -20.70 -40.42
C GLY A 763 -41.87 -19.57 -41.46
N GLY A 764 -40.65 -19.15 -41.81
CA GLY A 764 -40.43 -18.04 -42.74
C GLY A 764 -41.17 -18.19 -44.08
N VAL A 765 -42.03 -17.21 -44.39
CA VAL A 765 -42.49 -16.92 -45.75
C VAL A 765 -41.41 -16.07 -46.41
N VAL A 766 -40.71 -16.63 -47.39
CA VAL A 766 -39.91 -15.86 -48.34
C VAL A 766 -40.89 -15.34 -49.41
N PRO A 767 -40.90 -14.04 -49.77
CA PRO A 767 -41.57 -13.61 -50.99
C PRO A 767 -40.81 -14.27 -52.16
N ASP A 768 -41.51 -15.10 -52.94
CA ASP A 768 -41.04 -15.55 -54.25
C ASP A 768 -40.71 -14.30 -55.08
N ASP A 769 -39.43 -13.96 -55.20
CA ASP A 769 -38.78 -13.23 -56.31
C ASP A 769 -37.43 -12.67 -55.82
N GLU A 770 -36.47 -13.55 -55.51
CA GLU A 770 -35.03 -13.29 -55.69
C GLU A 770 -34.27 -14.63 -55.57
N GLU A 771 -33.49 -14.98 -56.60
CA GLU A 771 -32.77 -16.25 -56.73
C GLU A 771 -31.87 -16.58 -55.53
N PRO A 772 -31.72 -17.86 -55.13
CA PRO A 772 -30.77 -18.25 -54.11
C PRO A 772 -29.35 -18.23 -54.69
N ILE A 773 -28.59 -17.16 -54.42
CA ILE A 773 -27.13 -17.22 -54.51
C ILE A 773 -26.65 -18.14 -53.38
N ARG A 774 -26.47 -19.42 -53.73
CA ARG A 774 -25.70 -20.39 -52.94
C ARG A 774 -24.22 -19.98 -52.98
N ASP A 775 -23.84 -19.04 -52.13
CA ASP A 775 -22.43 -18.85 -51.81
C ASP A 775 -22.05 -19.76 -50.64
N HIS A 776 -21.19 -20.73 -50.97
CA HIS A 776 -20.62 -21.73 -50.08
C HIS A 776 -19.93 -21.10 -48.86
N PHE A 777 -20.59 -21.14 -47.70
CA PHE A 777 -19.94 -20.99 -46.40
C PHE A 777 -19.53 -22.37 -45.86
N PHE A 778 -18.44 -22.92 -46.40
CA PHE A 778 -17.58 -23.82 -45.65
C PHE A 778 -16.37 -22.99 -45.19
N VAL A 779 -16.40 -22.54 -43.94
CA VAL A 779 -15.13 -22.28 -43.25
C VAL A 779 -14.58 -23.66 -42.93
N SER A 780 -13.52 -24.02 -43.66
CA SER A 780 -12.67 -25.16 -43.38
C SER A 780 -12.39 -25.25 -41.88
N THR A 781 -12.90 -26.31 -41.28
CA THR A 781 -12.39 -26.86 -40.04
C THR A 781 -10.92 -27.19 -40.27
N ALA A 782 -10.03 -26.42 -39.64
CA ALA A 782 -8.69 -26.92 -39.35
C ALA A 782 -8.86 -28.16 -38.46
N GLY A 783 -8.73 -29.33 -39.07
CA GLY A 783 -8.88 -30.61 -38.39
C GLY A 783 -9.61 -31.64 -39.23
N GLN A 784 -9.10 -31.93 -40.44
CA GLN A 784 -9.23 -33.21 -41.15
C GLN A 784 -8.44 -33.11 -42.46
N ASP A 785 -7.12 -33.18 -42.34
CA ASP A 785 -6.18 -33.60 -43.39
C ASP A 785 -4.90 -34.06 -42.66
N GLU A 786 -5.02 -35.16 -41.91
CA GLU A 786 -3.88 -35.90 -41.35
C GLU A 786 -3.87 -37.36 -41.80
N GLU A 787 -4.56 -37.68 -42.89
CA GLU A 787 -4.57 -39.03 -43.45
C GLU A 787 -4.61 -39.04 -44.98
N GLN A 788 -3.78 -38.23 -45.65
CA GLN A 788 -3.41 -38.48 -47.06
C GLN A 788 -2.28 -37.60 -47.64
N VAL A 789 -1.26 -37.20 -46.85
CA VAL A 789 0.03 -36.73 -47.44
C VAL A 789 1.18 -37.17 -46.55
N GLN A 790 1.48 -38.47 -46.59
CA GLN A 790 2.73 -39.02 -46.05
C GLN A 790 3.31 -40.11 -46.97
N GLN A 791 3.20 -39.89 -48.28
CA GLN A 791 4.04 -40.50 -49.30
C GLN A 791 4.64 -39.34 -50.11
N GLU A 792 5.95 -39.42 -50.39
CA GLU A 792 6.75 -38.40 -51.09
C GLU A 792 7.29 -37.21 -50.28
N THR A 793 7.91 -37.45 -49.11
CA THR A 793 9.15 -36.73 -48.75
C THR A 793 9.89 -37.43 -47.62
N ARG A 794 10.55 -38.54 -47.96
CA ARG A 794 11.68 -39.07 -47.17
C ARG A 794 12.60 -39.89 -48.08
N GLY A 795 13.24 -39.16 -48.98
CA GLY A 795 14.49 -39.58 -49.60
C GLY A 795 15.54 -38.55 -49.21
N LEU A 796 16.36 -38.88 -48.21
CA LEU A 796 17.78 -38.55 -48.05
C LEU A 796 18.20 -38.58 -46.56
N LEU A 797 19.04 -39.58 -46.24
CA LEU A 797 20.09 -39.59 -45.19
C LEU A 797 19.58 -39.73 -43.73
N PHE A 798 19.98 -40.70 -42.88
CA PHE A 798 21.13 -41.61 -42.80
C PHE A 798 20.74 -42.92 -42.06
N ASP A 799 21.50 -43.98 -42.36
CA ASP A 799 21.52 -45.31 -41.73
C ASP A 799 21.77 -45.33 -40.21
N GLY A 800 21.37 -46.43 -39.55
CA GLY A 800 22.00 -46.87 -38.30
C GLY A 800 21.12 -47.64 -37.30
N ASP A 801 20.82 -48.90 -37.62
CA ASP A 801 20.71 -50.08 -36.72
C ASP A 801 19.60 -50.22 -35.66
N GLY A 802 18.85 -51.32 -35.81
CA GLY A 802 18.90 -52.40 -34.80
C GLY A 802 17.70 -52.59 -33.87
N SER A 803 16.71 -53.35 -34.31
CA SER A 803 15.61 -53.91 -33.52
C SER A 803 15.99 -55.16 -32.71
N SER A 804 15.43 -55.33 -31.50
CA SER A 804 14.78 -56.58 -31.02
C SER A 804 14.15 -56.31 -29.63
N SER A 805 12.81 -56.39 -29.52
CA SER A 805 12.01 -57.51 -28.99
C SER A 805 11.66 -57.40 -27.49
N ASP A 806 10.36 -57.60 -27.25
CA ASP A 806 9.72 -58.20 -26.07
C ASP A 806 9.22 -57.38 -24.87
N SER A 807 8.01 -57.82 -24.47
CA SER A 807 7.46 -57.95 -23.11
C SER A 807 6.38 -56.95 -22.64
N SER A 808 5.14 -57.45 -22.75
CA SER A 808 4.20 -57.74 -21.65
C SER A 808 3.71 -56.66 -20.67
N ASN A 809 2.38 -56.74 -20.45
CA ASN A 809 1.64 -56.51 -19.20
C ASN A 809 1.51 -55.06 -18.70
N SER A 810 0.41 -54.61 -18.10
CA SER A 810 -0.93 -55.16 -17.87
C SER A 810 -1.73 -54.07 -17.16
N SER A 811 -3.02 -53.93 -17.51
CA SER A 811 -4.15 -53.63 -16.62
C SER A 811 -4.00 -52.65 -15.45
N ARG A 812 -4.86 -51.62 -15.42
CA ARG A 812 -6.05 -51.61 -14.54
C ARG A 812 -6.92 -50.37 -14.77
N VAL A 813 -8.10 -50.64 -15.33
CA VAL A 813 -9.31 -49.86 -15.13
C VAL A 813 -9.98 -50.40 -13.85
N ILE A 814 -10.56 -49.54 -13.02
CA ILE A 814 -11.96 -49.65 -12.53
C ILE A 814 -12.32 -48.47 -11.61
N ARG A 815 -13.36 -47.77 -12.08
CA ARG A 815 -14.30 -46.88 -11.36
C ARG A 815 -14.69 -47.37 -9.97
N ARG A 816 -14.96 -46.42 -9.06
CA ARG A 816 -16.05 -46.54 -8.08
C ARG A 816 -16.74 -45.19 -7.84
N ASN A 817 -18.03 -45.16 -8.16
CA ASN A 817 -19.02 -44.24 -7.62
C ASN A 817 -19.48 -44.76 -6.26
N ASN A 818 -19.61 -43.90 -5.25
CA ASN A 818 -20.87 -43.52 -4.58
C ASN A 818 -20.68 -43.06 -3.12
N LYS A 819 -21.28 -41.89 -2.83
CA LYS A 819 -22.13 -41.49 -1.67
C LYS A 819 -21.66 -41.71 -0.22
N ARG A 820 -21.84 -40.61 0.54
CA ARG A 820 -22.27 -40.44 1.96
C ARG A 820 -21.38 -41.14 3.01
N ASP A 821 -20.89 -40.51 4.06
CA ASP A 821 -21.37 -39.35 4.84
C ASP A 821 -20.45 -38.12 4.83
#